data_AF-A0A3B0VBJ9-F1
#
_entry.id   AF-A0A3B0VBJ9-F1
#
_cell.length_a   1.000
_cell.length_b   1.000
_cell.length_c   1.000
_cell.angle_alpha   90.00
_cell.angle_beta   90.00
_cell.angle_gamma   90.00
#
_symmetry.space_group_name_H-M   'P 1'
#
loop_
_entity.id
_entity.type
_entity.pdbx_description
1 polymer ?
#
loop_
_entity_poly.entity_id
_entity_poly.type
_entity_poly.pdbx_seq_one_letter_code
_entity_poly.pdbx_strand_id
1 'polypeptide(L)'
;MKFNFGPIARTSAGGSNNTINMASFSLHVMLNALVGSTTVEEFVAWLWHDLYKPAFHWVDTGKKDRDGNDKLNWNHIPGIGAFDKAECIFTHRTAIRKGLVSTHHFQRQDASGSWLPRLSLLEPDFISDQGDQINLGATTNYVQLSIASEPALPTVLVRSVIANAFIEVVTKSVANVLRQAFINGGRKPIEQVKFAFDTIFPPNLSPNPDDNEIWDKLGQKFDVQLGSTFLMQHFTPVTTQAHQKAFATTFTADLTGKALLPQQMMGNVVSLAELLTLYQDSRTIIMAVPQAQLYTLDPAAIKQATLEVTRKRLDDFNVLTIENGIDYLEAAFDAQIDIREIPGRQPKRQKAGRPLENAVLYPAQLLANARKSPDCRICRLSGTPFVSDVTPVASRFDKLFSPSFVDTEFVGIGGDIAPLTYLYVLNSPNAGGAGRKGVPKRTSLRGSFALFAPASQFAVSDQEGKVVEIPPLDKGGRFKQPLNRITVTTQEFTLFQQMSRRIIAQLWQSVVPNEHLPLPYLGAILLTHTSRQRIRDLLPQLDALFADVSLKAYPFELKAEPAIEIALEAAVRDSKHASKHTLLKTSPRIITVGSKASIPLLTDDDVQTDVNKALFARVAELTRITDSLTRRKRKLKQKELWLKLVLTGSDPVTAVLESAQAATDTKKLPKGLSLDSAAFNAAEKFWDEFITQGNIAQSWEQYEQLNKTTASALEEFPILPILLQAFQKKETKGETNESTN
;
A
#
# COMPACT_ATOMS: atom_id res chain seq x y z
N MET A 1 8.40 11.39 0.43
CA MET A 1 8.76 10.25 1.31
C MET A 1 9.98 9.53 0.74
N LYS A 2 10.83 8.90 1.57
CA LYS A 2 12.03 8.20 1.11
C LYS A 2 12.01 6.76 1.62
N PHE A 3 12.16 5.80 0.72
CA PHE A 3 12.25 4.37 1.03
C PHE A 3 13.64 3.84 0.69
N ASN A 4 14.19 2.93 1.50
CA ASN A 4 15.45 2.24 1.22
C ASN A 4 15.31 0.76 1.61
N PHE A 5 15.22 -0.12 0.61
CA PHE A 5 15.08 -1.57 0.79
C PHE A 5 16.40 -2.33 0.63
N GLY A 6 17.53 -1.61 0.55
CA GLY A 6 18.85 -2.16 0.35
C GLY A 6 19.31 -2.08 -1.11
N PRO A 7 20.43 -2.74 -1.42
CA PRO A 7 20.97 -2.74 -2.77
C PRO A 7 20.07 -3.51 -3.73
N ILE A 8 20.10 -3.08 -4.99
CA ILE A 8 19.27 -3.63 -6.07
C ILE A 8 20.20 -4.11 -7.19
N ALA A 9 19.92 -5.29 -7.72
CA ALA A 9 20.57 -5.76 -8.94
C ALA A 9 20.03 -4.98 -10.12
N ARG A 10 20.93 -4.47 -10.96
CA ARG A 10 20.61 -4.24 -12.37
C ARG A 10 20.54 -5.63 -13.02
N THR A 11 19.50 -6.02 -13.75
CA THR A 11 19.56 -7.19 -14.66
C THR A 11 19.24 -6.74 -16.09
N SER A 12 19.86 -7.38 -17.09
CA SER A 12 19.53 -7.08 -18.48
C SER A 12 18.11 -7.55 -18.76
N ALA A 13 17.26 -6.68 -19.31
CA ALA A 13 15.91 -7.08 -19.71
C ALA A 13 15.94 -7.60 -21.16
N GLY A 14 15.82 -8.92 -21.34
CA GLY A 14 15.34 -9.51 -22.59
C GLY A 14 16.08 -9.18 -23.89
N GLY A 15 17.39 -8.89 -23.85
CA GLY A 15 18.22 -8.75 -25.05
C GLY A 15 18.41 -7.31 -25.58
N SER A 16 17.80 -6.29 -24.96
CA SER A 16 18.16 -4.89 -25.28
C SER A 16 19.10 -4.34 -24.21
N ASN A 17 20.30 -3.90 -24.61
CA ASN A 17 21.30 -3.33 -23.68
C ASN A 17 20.86 -1.99 -23.04
N ASN A 18 19.71 -1.46 -23.46
CA ASN A 18 19.15 -0.19 -23.02
C ASN A 18 18.02 -0.32 -21.96
N THR A 19 17.66 -1.54 -21.54
CA THR A 19 16.59 -1.80 -20.56
C THR A 19 17.08 -2.57 -19.34
N ILE A 20 16.63 -2.16 -18.15
CA ILE A 20 17.09 -2.69 -16.87
C ILE A 20 15.88 -3.15 -16.05
N ASN A 21 15.93 -4.37 -15.53
CA ASN A 21 15.07 -4.70 -14.39
C ASN A 21 15.74 -4.27 -13.10
N MET A 22 14.96 -3.65 -12.22
CA MET A 22 15.31 -3.54 -10.81
C MET A 22 15.03 -4.88 -10.15
N ALA A 23 15.96 -5.45 -9.39
CA ALA A 23 15.72 -6.61 -8.54
C ALA A 23 16.23 -6.34 -7.12
N SER A 24 15.33 -6.13 -6.14
CA SER A 24 15.76 -5.91 -4.75
C SER A 24 16.40 -7.19 -4.18
N PHE A 25 17.67 -7.14 -3.73
CA PHE A 25 18.38 -8.36 -3.34
C PHE A 25 17.74 -9.07 -2.16
N SER A 26 17.42 -8.33 -1.09
CA SER A 26 16.80 -8.90 0.11
C SER A 26 15.45 -9.54 -0.20
N LEU A 27 14.63 -8.85 -0.98
CA LEU A 27 13.32 -9.35 -1.41
C LEU A 27 13.45 -10.57 -2.32
N HIS A 28 14.33 -10.51 -3.32
CA HIS A 28 14.61 -11.58 -4.27
C HIS A 28 15.06 -12.86 -3.54
N VAL A 29 16.05 -12.74 -2.65
CA VAL A 29 16.55 -13.86 -1.83
C VAL A 29 15.45 -14.45 -0.96
N MET A 30 14.65 -13.60 -0.29
CA MET A 30 13.54 -14.09 0.53
C MET A 30 12.47 -14.81 -0.27
N LEU A 31 12.07 -14.24 -1.41
CA LEU A 31 11.07 -14.84 -2.28
C LEU A 31 11.58 -16.19 -2.81
N ASN A 32 12.82 -16.24 -3.29
CA ASN A 32 13.45 -17.48 -3.75
C ASN A 32 13.51 -18.53 -2.63
N ALA A 33 13.89 -18.15 -1.41
CA ALA A 33 13.86 -19.07 -0.28
C ALA A 33 12.44 -19.58 0.02
N LEU A 34 11.45 -18.71 0.00
CA LEU A 34 10.06 -19.10 0.28
C LEU A 34 9.48 -20.03 -0.80
N VAL A 35 9.76 -19.77 -2.09
CA VAL A 35 9.08 -20.48 -3.20
C VAL A 35 9.94 -21.53 -3.89
N GLY A 36 11.27 -21.47 -3.77
CA GLY A 36 12.20 -22.39 -4.42
C GLY A 36 12.62 -23.58 -3.54
N SER A 37 12.35 -23.51 -2.24
CA SER A 37 12.77 -24.52 -1.28
C SER A 37 11.80 -25.68 -1.20
N THR A 38 12.32 -26.90 -1.30
CA THR A 38 11.58 -28.14 -1.04
C THR A 38 11.90 -28.72 0.33
N THR A 39 12.96 -28.24 0.99
CA THR A 39 13.34 -28.61 2.35
C THR A 39 13.80 -27.39 3.16
N VAL A 40 13.87 -27.54 4.48
CA VAL A 40 14.42 -26.51 5.38
C VAL A 40 15.91 -26.24 5.12
N GLU A 41 16.66 -27.26 4.72
CA GLU A 41 18.08 -27.08 4.35
C GLU A 41 18.21 -26.18 3.12
N GLU A 42 17.39 -26.43 2.10
CA GLU A 42 17.33 -25.60 0.91
C GLU A 42 16.86 -24.18 1.24
N PHE A 43 15.89 -24.01 2.14
CA PHE A 43 15.44 -22.69 2.61
C PHE A 43 16.60 -21.86 3.15
N VAL A 44 17.40 -22.41 4.07
CA VAL A 44 18.56 -21.71 4.62
C VAL A 44 19.64 -21.49 3.56
N ALA A 45 19.86 -22.45 2.66
CA ALA A 45 20.80 -22.31 1.55
C ALA A 45 20.41 -21.16 0.59
N TRP A 46 19.11 -21.03 0.27
CA TRP A 46 18.58 -19.95 -0.55
C TRP A 46 18.76 -18.59 0.09
N LEU A 47 18.70 -18.48 1.42
CA LEU A 47 19.02 -17.22 2.13
C LEU A 47 20.47 -16.77 1.92
N TRP A 48 21.33 -17.63 1.39
CA TRP A 48 22.71 -17.31 1.01
C TRP A 48 22.91 -17.00 -0.48
N HIS A 49 21.88 -17.22 -1.30
CA HIS A 49 21.98 -17.35 -2.76
C HIS A 49 22.65 -16.20 -3.53
N ASP A 50 22.72 -14.98 -2.98
CA ASP A 50 23.15 -13.79 -3.74
C ASP A 50 23.90 -12.76 -2.90
N LEU A 51 24.49 -13.21 -1.80
CA LEU A 51 24.88 -12.28 -0.76
C LEU A 51 26.12 -11.43 -1.08
N TYR A 52 26.87 -11.84 -2.10
CA TYR A 52 28.02 -11.12 -2.63
C TYR A 52 27.69 -10.30 -3.87
N LYS A 53 26.42 -10.25 -4.33
CA LYS A 53 26.04 -9.44 -5.49
C LYS A 53 26.49 -7.96 -5.39
N PRO A 54 26.47 -7.30 -4.20
CA PRO A 54 27.01 -5.95 -4.04
C PRO A 54 28.55 -5.84 -4.16
N ALA A 55 29.29 -6.95 -4.13
CA ALA A 55 30.74 -7.03 -4.21
C ALA A 55 31.28 -7.53 -5.57
N PHE A 56 30.44 -7.58 -6.61
CA PHE A 56 30.76 -8.29 -7.84
C PHE A 56 31.67 -7.58 -8.85
N HIS A 57 32.35 -8.43 -9.61
CA HIS A 57 33.21 -8.13 -10.75
C HIS A 57 32.47 -8.42 -12.06
N TRP A 58 32.18 -7.37 -12.84
CA TRP A 58 31.69 -7.50 -14.21
C TRP A 58 32.87 -7.66 -15.17
N VAL A 59 32.87 -8.72 -15.97
CA VAL A 59 33.94 -9.01 -16.93
C VAL A 59 33.37 -8.97 -18.34
N ASP A 60 33.97 -8.15 -19.20
CA ASP A 60 33.78 -8.25 -20.63
C ASP A 60 34.31 -9.60 -21.10
N THR A 61 33.47 -10.41 -21.75
CA THR A 61 33.90 -11.73 -22.24
C THR A 61 34.71 -11.67 -23.52
N GLY A 62 34.85 -10.48 -24.13
CA GLY A 62 35.43 -10.29 -25.45
C GLY A 62 34.60 -10.91 -26.58
N LYS A 63 33.36 -11.36 -26.29
CA LYS A 63 32.42 -11.92 -27.28
C LYS A 63 31.38 -10.86 -27.61
N LYS A 64 30.76 -10.94 -28.79
CA LYS A 64 29.61 -10.11 -29.13
C LYS A 64 28.29 -10.86 -28.87
N ASP A 65 27.24 -10.14 -28.48
CA ASP A 65 25.87 -10.65 -28.45
C ASP A 65 25.29 -10.77 -29.87
N ARG A 66 24.02 -11.17 -29.99
CA ARG A 66 23.36 -11.37 -31.29
C ARG A 66 23.19 -10.07 -32.09
N ASP A 67 23.31 -8.92 -31.42
CA ASP A 67 23.14 -7.59 -31.98
C ASP A 67 24.50 -6.88 -32.19
N GLY A 68 25.61 -7.59 -32.01
CA GLY A 68 26.97 -7.06 -32.25
C GLY A 68 27.54 -6.23 -31.10
N ASN A 69 26.91 -6.20 -29.93
CA ASN A 69 27.40 -5.49 -28.74
C ASN A 69 28.29 -6.36 -27.88
N ASP A 70 29.17 -5.78 -27.07
CA ASP A 70 30.00 -6.55 -26.14
C ASP A 70 29.15 -7.36 -25.17
N LYS A 71 29.35 -8.67 -25.19
CA LYS A 71 28.68 -9.62 -24.32
C LYS A 71 29.33 -9.53 -22.96
N LEU A 72 28.67 -8.81 -22.07
CA LEU A 72 28.97 -8.83 -20.65
C LEU A 72 28.48 -10.16 -20.08
N ASN A 73 29.38 -10.95 -19.47
CA ASN A 73 28.94 -12.06 -18.62
C ASN A 73 28.92 -11.59 -17.18
N TRP A 74 27.85 -11.99 -16.51
CA TRP A 74 27.87 -12.07 -15.07
C TRP A 74 28.79 -13.20 -14.65
N ASN A 75 29.89 -12.87 -13.98
CA ASN A 75 30.59 -13.85 -13.16
C ASN A 75 30.10 -13.66 -11.72
N HIS A 76 28.98 -14.31 -11.40
CA HIS A 76 28.43 -14.36 -10.02
C HIS A 76 29.39 -15.01 -9.02
N ILE A 77 30.41 -15.72 -9.53
CA ILE A 77 31.31 -16.55 -8.77
C ILE A 77 32.72 -16.32 -9.33
N PRO A 78 33.60 -15.58 -8.64
CA PRO A 78 35.02 -15.63 -8.91
C PRO A 78 35.55 -17.00 -8.49
N GLY A 79 35.42 -17.98 -9.39
CA GLY A 79 36.07 -19.28 -9.26
C GLY A 79 35.61 -20.10 -8.06
N ILE A 80 36.05 -21.35 -7.99
CA ILE A 80 35.86 -22.22 -6.82
C ILE A 80 36.81 -21.80 -5.67
N GLY A 81 37.29 -20.54 -5.66
CA GLY A 81 38.43 -20.12 -4.84
C GLY A 81 38.18 -18.87 -3.98
N ALA A 82 37.60 -17.80 -4.54
CA ALA A 82 37.49 -16.53 -3.81
C ALA A 82 36.58 -16.59 -2.58
N PHE A 83 35.53 -17.43 -2.65
CA PHE A 83 34.53 -17.54 -1.61
C PHE A 83 34.38 -18.95 -1.02
N ASP A 84 35.27 -19.88 -1.35
CA ASP A 84 35.30 -21.21 -0.70
C ASP A 84 35.42 -21.06 0.83
N LYS A 85 36.22 -20.09 1.29
CA LYS A 85 36.33 -19.70 2.70
C LYS A 85 34.99 -19.24 3.28
N ALA A 86 34.22 -18.47 2.51
CA ALA A 86 32.92 -17.94 2.93
C ALA A 86 31.86 -19.04 3.02
N GLU A 87 31.81 -19.93 2.03
CA GLU A 87 30.92 -21.10 2.07
C GLU A 87 31.31 -22.04 3.20
N CYS A 88 32.60 -22.20 3.51
CA CYS A 88 33.06 -22.96 4.67
C CYS A 88 32.58 -22.32 5.98
N ILE A 89 32.68 -21.00 6.12
CA ILE A 89 32.16 -20.28 7.30
C ILE A 89 30.64 -20.45 7.39
N PHE A 90 29.91 -20.25 6.29
CA PHE A 90 28.46 -20.45 6.25
C PHE A 90 28.07 -21.87 6.64
N THR A 91 28.69 -22.87 6.02
CA THR A 91 28.52 -24.31 6.33
C THR A 91 28.73 -24.56 7.82
N HIS A 92 29.83 -24.04 8.38
CA HIS A 92 30.16 -24.22 9.80
C HIS A 92 29.15 -23.55 10.74
N ARG A 93 28.69 -22.32 10.41
CA ARG A 93 27.74 -21.54 11.22
C ARG A 93 26.30 -22.04 11.13
N THR A 94 25.91 -22.62 10.00
CA THR A 94 24.51 -22.97 9.71
C THR A 94 24.22 -24.47 9.64
N ALA A 95 25.29 -25.29 9.62
CA ALA A 95 25.21 -26.73 9.37
C ALA A 95 24.48 -27.08 8.06
N ILE A 96 24.60 -26.24 7.04
CA ILE A 96 24.15 -26.52 5.66
C ILE A 96 25.30 -27.15 4.90
N ARG A 97 25.03 -28.17 4.08
CA ARG A 97 26.09 -28.88 3.36
C ARG A 97 26.83 -27.96 2.38
N LYS A 98 28.16 -27.98 2.45
CA LYS A 98 29.04 -27.34 1.46
C LYS A 98 28.69 -27.84 0.06
N GLY A 99 28.60 -26.93 -0.90
CA GLY A 99 28.22 -27.20 -2.27
C GLY A 99 26.74 -26.98 -2.58
N LEU A 100 25.85 -27.06 -1.59
CA LEU A 100 24.40 -26.89 -1.84
C LEU A 100 24.06 -25.46 -2.28
N VAL A 101 24.74 -24.48 -1.70
CA VAL A 101 24.61 -23.07 -2.07
C VAL A 101 25.10 -22.82 -3.49
N SER A 102 26.17 -23.48 -3.94
CA SER A 102 26.81 -23.19 -5.22
C SER A 102 26.14 -23.84 -6.44
N THR A 103 25.07 -24.62 -6.25
CA THR A 103 24.38 -25.35 -7.32
C THR A 103 23.04 -24.77 -7.75
N HIS A 104 22.72 -23.54 -7.36
CA HIS A 104 21.43 -22.87 -7.64
C HIS A 104 21.17 -22.52 -9.10
N HIS A 105 22.21 -22.26 -9.91
CA HIS A 105 22.06 -22.02 -11.35
C HIS A 105 22.29 -23.29 -12.18
N PHE A 106 23.20 -24.17 -11.75
CA PHE A 106 23.56 -25.40 -12.46
C PHE A 106 24.34 -26.37 -11.56
N GLN A 107 24.34 -27.64 -11.94
CA GLN A 107 25.08 -28.68 -11.24
C GLN A 107 26.60 -28.51 -11.43
N ARG A 108 27.38 -28.72 -10.35
CA ARG A 108 28.83 -28.50 -10.34
C ARG A 108 29.60 -29.66 -9.73
N GLN A 109 30.87 -29.78 -10.11
CA GLN A 109 31.85 -30.65 -9.48
C GLN A 109 32.80 -29.83 -8.60
N ASP A 110 33.33 -30.45 -7.55
CA ASP A 110 34.41 -29.88 -6.74
C ASP A 110 35.79 -30.06 -7.41
N ALA A 111 36.85 -29.59 -6.74
CA ALA A 111 38.23 -29.71 -7.22
C ALA A 111 38.72 -31.17 -7.36
N SER A 112 38.04 -32.13 -6.72
CA SER A 112 38.32 -33.57 -6.85
C SER A 112 37.58 -34.24 -8.01
N GLY A 113 36.69 -33.51 -8.69
CA GLY A 113 35.81 -34.02 -9.75
C GLY A 113 34.52 -34.65 -9.23
N SER A 114 34.25 -34.58 -7.92
CA SER A 114 33.02 -35.14 -7.31
C SER A 114 31.86 -34.17 -7.49
N TRP A 115 30.67 -34.69 -7.82
CA TRP A 115 29.47 -33.86 -7.97
C TRP A 115 29.01 -33.31 -6.62
N LEU A 116 28.80 -31.99 -6.56
CA LEU A 116 28.27 -31.30 -5.38
C LEU A 116 26.76 -31.58 -5.19
N PRO A 117 26.25 -31.50 -3.95
CA PRO A 117 24.81 -31.55 -3.67
C PRO A 117 24.05 -30.50 -4.47
N ARG A 118 22.90 -30.88 -5.04
CA ARG A 118 22.11 -30.02 -5.91
C ARG A 118 20.81 -29.58 -5.25
N LEU A 119 20.45 -28.31 -5.42
CA LEU A 119 19.10 -27.81 -5.11
C LEU A 119 18.06 -28.50 -5.99
N SER A 120 16.91 -28.84 -5.39
CA SER A 120 15.82 -29.54 -6.07
C SER A 120 15.21 -28.72 -7.19
N LEU A 121 15.18 -27.39 -7.02
CA LEU A 121 14.80 -26.42 -8.04
C LEU A 121 15.97 -25.46 -8.28
N LEU A 122 16.21 -25.11 -9.54
CA LEU A 122 17.17 -24.07 -9.90
C LEU A 122 16.43 -22.73 -10.06
N GLU A 123 17.12 -21.62 -9.86
CA GLU A 123 16.52 -20.28 -9.99
C GLU A 123 15.73 -20.08 -11.30
N PRO A 124 16.22 -20.53 -12.49
CA PRO A 124 15.46 -20.41 -13.74
C PRO A 124 14.12 -21.16 -13.76
N ASP A 125 13.88 -22.10 -12.85
CA ASP A 125 12.67 -22.93 -12.83
C ASP A 125 11.46 -22.15 -12.27
N PHE A 126 11.66 -21.27 -11.29
CA PHE A 126 10.57 -20.64 -10.54
C PHE A 126 10.59 -19.10 -10.58
N ILE A 127 11.74 -18.44 -10.59
CA ILE A 127 11.81 -16.98 -10.75
C ILE A 127 13.04 -16.62 -11.58
N SER A 128 12.87 -16.31 -12.87
CA SER A 128 13.99 -15.76 -13.63
C SER A 128 14.27 -14.32 -13.19
N ASP A 129 15.53 -13.98 -13.01
CA ASP A 129 16.07 -12.62 -12.81
C ASP A 129 15.69 -11.65 -13.96
N GLN A 130 15.20 -12.22 -15.06
CA GLN A 130 14.66 -11.55 -16.25
C GLN A 130 13.14 -11.63 -16.33
N GLY A 131 12.43 -11.81 -15.21
CA GLY A 131 10.98 -11.93 -15.18
C GLY A 131 10.34 -10.76 -15.93
N ASP A 132 9.92 -11.01 -17.18
CA ASP A 132 9.14 -10.05 -17.93
C ASP A 132 7.93 -9.69 -17.06
N GLN A 133 7.56 -8.40 -17.04
CA GLN A 133 6.37 -7.83 -16.38
C GLN A 133 5.10 -8.68 -16.53
N ILE A 134 5.09 -9.55 -17.53
CA ILE A 134 3.96 -10.25 -18.08
C ILE A 134 3.86 -11.68 -17.53
N ASN A 135 4.88 -12.28 -16.88
CA ASN A 135 4.88 -13.72 -16.59
C ASN A 135 5.10 -14.11 -15.11
N LEU A 136 4.24 -15.00 -14.61
CA LEU A 136 4.42 -15.75 -13.38
C LEU A 136 5.43 -16.89 -13.56
N GLY A 137 6.08 -17.28 -12.46
CA GLY A 137 7.04 -18.39 -12.37
C GLY A 137 6.47 -19.72 -12.85
N ALA A 138 7.25 -20.50 -13.61
CA ALA A 138 6.76 -21.72 -14.24
C ALA A 138 6.46 -22.84 -13.24
N THR A 139 7.32 -23.01 -12.23
CA THR A 139 7.20 -24.03 -11.17
C THR A 139 6.80 -23.46 -9.81
N THR A 140 6.53 -22.15 -9.73
CA THR A 140 6.06 -21.52 -8.50
C THR A 140 4.59 -21.85 -8.25
N ASN A 141 4.28 -22.25 -7.02
CA ASN A 141 2.92 -22.46 -6.55
C ASN A 141 2.27 -21.12 -6.23
N TYR A 142 1.09 -20.88 -6.79
CA TYR A 142 0.32 -19.68 -6.52
C TYR A 142 -1.10 -20.04 -6.13
N VAL A 143 -1.59 -19.39 -5.07
CA VAL A 143 -3.00 -19.39 -4.71
C VAL A 143 -3.60 -18.03 -5.07
N GLN A 144 -4.78 -18.04 -5.67
CA GLN A 144 -5.48 -16.85 -6.12
C GLN A 144 -6.84 -16.74 -5.44
N LEU A 145 -7.16 -15.56 -4.93
CA LEU A 145 -8.52 -15.12 -4.64
C LEU A 145 -9.04 -14.30 -5.82
N SER A 146 -10.24 -14.61 -6.28
CA SER A 146 -10.95 -13.90 -7.35
C SER A 146 -12.36 -13.54 -6.90
N ILE A 147 -12.72 -12.27 -7.05
CA ILE A 147 -14.06 -11.76 -6.74
C ILE A 147 -14.75 -11.38 -8.05
N ALA A 148 -15.69 -12.22 -8.49
CA ALA A 148 -16.54 -11.98 -9.65
C ALA A 148 -17.63 -10.96 -9.32
N SER A 149 -17.22 -9.71 -9.09
CA SER A 149 -18.10 -8.56 -8.97
C SER A 149 -17.42 -7.28 -9.40
N GLU A 150 -18.18 -6.39 -10.04
CA GLU A 150 -17.67 -5.04 -10.34
C GLU A 150 -17.30 -4.30 -9.05
N PRO A 151 -16.16 -3.58 -9.02
CA PRO A 151 -15.77 -2.68 -7.92
C PRO A 151 -16.82 -1.60 -7.72
N ALA A 152 -17.55 -1.69 -6.60
CA ALA A 152 -18.62 -0.77 -6.29
C ALA A 152 -18.69 -0.56 -4.78
N LEU A 153 -19.10 0.66 -4.38
CA LEU A 153 -19.26 1.06 -2.98
C LEU A 153 -20.13 0.07 -2.16
N PRO A 154 -21.22 -0.53 -2.68
CA PRO A 154 -21.98 -1.53 -1.93
C PRO A 154 -21.15 -2.75 -1.50
N THR A 155 -20.18 -3.16 -2.31
CA THR A 155 -19.43 -4.41 -2.07
C THR A 155 -18.07 -4.16 -1.42
N VAL A 156 -17.59 -2.91 -1.39
CA VAL A 156 -16.21 -2.58 -1.04
C VAL A 156 -15.85 -3.07 0.37
N LEU A 157 -16.71 -2.84 1.36
CA LEU A 157 -16.48 -3.28 2.75
C LEU A 157 -16.26 -4.79 2.82
N VAL A 158 -17.21 -5.55 2.27
CA VAL A 158 -17.18 -7.01 2.36
C VAL A 158 -16.00 -7.57 1.58
N ARG A 159 -15.69 -7.01 0.41
CA ARG A 159 -14.54 -7.42 -0.40
C ARG A 159 -13.22 -7.20 0.31
N SER A 160 -13.04 -6.05 0.96
CA SER A 160 -11.82 -5.78 1.74
C SER A 160 -11.71 -6.71 2.94
N VAL A 161 -12.82 -7.08 3.59
CA VAL A 161 -12.81 -8.05 4.69
C VAL A 161 -12.48 -9.46 4.19
N ILE A 162 -13.06 -9.92 3.07
CA ILE A 162 -12.73 -11.20 2.42
C ILE A 162 -11.24 -11.23 2.03
N ALA A 163 -10.76 -10.18 1.36
CA ALA A 163 -9.37 -10.05 0.95
C ALA A 163 -8.40 -10.15 2.14
N ASN A 164 -8.70 -9.43 3.22
CA ASN A 164 -7.90 -9.50 4.44
C ASN A 164 -7.94 -10.92 5.07
N ALA A 165 -9.12 -11.55 5.12
CA ALA A 165 -9.29 -12.90 5.68
C ALA A 165 -8.52 -13.94 4.86
N PHE A 166 -8.56 -13.85 3.53
CA PHE A 166 -7.82 -14.73 2.63
C PHE A 166 -6.31 -14.64 2.88
N ILE A 167 -5.76 -13.41 2.89
CA ILE A 167 -4.32 -13.20 3.16
C ILE A 167 -3.97 -13.74 4.55
N GLU A 168 -4.81 -13.50 5.56
CA GLU A 168 -4.59 -14.02 6.93
C GLU A 168 -4.51 -15.55 6.97
N VAL A 169 -5.48 -16.23 6.36
CA VAL A 169 -5.58 -17.70 6.36
C VAL A 169 -4.37 -18.32 5.69
N VAL A 170 -4.03 -17.86 4.48
CA VAL A 170 -2.87 -18.37 3.74
C VAL A 170 -1.58 -18.10 4.51
N THR A 171 -1.39 -16.87 5.00
CA THR A 171 -0.17 -16.47 5.73
C THR A 171 0.04 -17.31 6.99
N LYS A 172 -0.99 -17.47 7.82
CA LYS A 172 -0.88 -18.25 9.05
C LYS A 172 -0.64 -19.74 8.77
N SER A 173 -1.29 -20.26 7.73
CA SER A 173 -1.11 -21.66 7.30
C SER A 173 0.35 -21.91 6.87
N VAL A 174 0.91 -21.03 6.02
CA VAL A 174 2.31 -21.10 5.59
C VAL A 174 3.27 -20.94 6.77
N ALA A 175 3.06 -19.94 7.65
CA ALA A 175 3.92 -19.72 8.82
C ALA A 175 3.97 -20.95 9.74
N ASN A 176 2.81 -21.56 10.01
CA ASN A 176 2.74 -22.76 10.84
C ASN A 176 3.47 -23.93 10.19
N VAL A 177 3.24 -24.17 8.90
CA VAL A 177 3.85 -25.25 8.14
C VAL A 177 5.38 -25.10 8.09
N LEU A 178 5.90 -23.91 7.78
CA LEU A 178 7.33 -23.64 7.82
C LEU A 178 7.90 -23.91 9.21
N ARG A 179 7.27 -23.39 10.27
CA ARG A 179 7.69 -23.64 11.65
C ARG A 179 7.75 -25.14 11.97
N GLN A 180 6.72 -25.91 11.60
CA GLN A 180 6.70 -27.36 11.82
C GLN A 180 7.77 -28.08 11.00
N ALA A 181 8.04 -27.65 9.76
CA ALA A 181 9.11 -28.23 8.95
C ALA A 181 10.48 -28.08 9.62
N PHE A 182 10.77 -26.91 10.23
CA PHE A 182 12.00 -26.73 11.02
C PHE A 182 12.06 -27.67 12.22
N ILE A 183 10.98 -27.77 13.00
CA ILE A 183 10.89 -28.65 14.18
C ILE A 183 11.12 -30.12 13.78
N ASN A 184 10.41 -30.58 12.75
CA ASN A 184 10.51 -31.95 12.24
C ASN A 184 11.91 -32.26 11.69
N GLY A 185 12.58 -31.26 11.12
CA GLY A 185 13.98 -31.34 10.69
C GLY A 185 15.01 -31.23 11.82
N GLY A 186 14.58 -31.19 13.09
CA GLY A 186 15.47 -31.10 14.25
C GLY A 186 16.16 -29.74 14.41
N ARG A 187 15.62 -28.67 13.81
CA ARG A 187 16.20 -27.32 13.82
C ARG A 187 15.31 -26.35 14.59
N LYS A 188 15.92 -25.31 15.18
CA LYS A 188 15.15 -24.20 15.76
C LYS A 188 14.42 -23.44 14.63
N PRO A 189 13.11 -23.17 14.75
CA PRO A 189 12.39 -22.37 13.75
C PRO A 189 12.99 -20.98 13.59
N ILE A 190 13.16 -20.56 12.33
CA ILE A 190 13.49 -19.18 11.98
C ILE A 190 12.19 -18.37 11.98
N GLU A 191 12.06 -17.46 12.95
CA GLU A 191 10.94 -16.54 13.08
C GLU A 191 11.21 -15.22 12.35
N GLN A 192 12.48 -14.83 12.21
CA GLN A 192 12.88 -13.62 11.51
C GLN A 192 14.11 -13.85 10.63
N VAL A 193 14.14 -13.22 9.46
CA VAL A 193 15.32 -13.14 8.60
C VAL A 193 15.73 -11.68 8.47
N LYS A 194 16.98 -11.36 8.81
CA LYS A 194 17.53 -10.00 8.79
C LYS A 194 18.71 -9.92 7.84
N PHE A 195 18.61 -9.02 6.86
CA PHE A 195 19.74 -8.60 6.04
C PHE A 195 20.16 -7.20 6.49
N ALA A 196 21.30 -7.10 7.16
CA ALA A 196 21.91 -5.84 7.53
C ALA A 196 22.87 -5.44 6.40
N PHE A 197 22.52 -4.41 5.64
CA PHE A 197 23.38 -3.83 4.61
C PHE A 197 24.13 -2.66 5.22
N ASP A 198 25.33 -2.95 5.69
CA ASP A 198 26.28 -1.94 6.09
C ASP A 198 27.07 -1.47 4.87
N THR A 199 27.64 -0.28 4.99
CA THR A 199 28.45 0.33 3.96
C THR A 199 29.84 0.60 4.49
N ILE A 200 30.83 0.40 3.63
CA ILE A 200 32.22 0.66 3.95
C ILE A 200 32.72 1.65 2.92
N PHE A 201 33.36 2.72 3.38
CA PHE A 201 34.27 3.47 2.52
C PHE A 201 35.63 2.78 2.63
N PRO A 202 36.01 1.88 1.70
CA PRO A 202 37.21 1.08 1.90
C PRO A 202 38.43 2.01 1.74
N PRO A 203 39.28 2.16 2.77
CA PRO A 203 40.56 2.81 2.55
C PRO A 203 41.38 1.85 1.67
N ASN A 204 41.67 2.28 0.45
CA ASN A 204 42.69 1.70 -0.43
C ASN A 204 42.32 0.39 -1.18
N LEU A 205 41.12 0.22 -1.74
CA LEU A 205 40.98 -0.75 -2.83
C LEU A 205 41.86 -0.30 -4.00
N SER A 206 42.64 -1.22 -4.57
CA SER A 206 43.36 -0.94 -5.81
C SER A 206 42.36 -0.64 -6.94
N PRO A 207 42.76 0.05 -8.03
CA PRO A 207 41.86 0.31 -9.16
C PRO A 207 41.30 -0.96 -9.81
N ASN A 208 42.00 -2.10 -9.65
CA ASN A 208 41.62 -3.40 -10.18
C ASN A 208 41.87 -4.50 -9.14
N PRO A 209 41.07 -4.57 -8.05
CA PRO A 209 41.34 -5.51 -6.98
C PRO A 209 41.12 -6.94 -7.48
N ASP A 210 42.01 -7.83 -7.08
CA ASP A 210 41.87 -9.27 -7.30
C ASP A 210 40.96 -9.91 -6.24
N ASP A 211 40.65 -11.20 -6.43
CA ASP A 211 39.73 -11.93 -5.55
C ASP A 211 40.22 -12.01 -4.10
N ASN A 212 41.55 -12.07 -3.89
CA ASN A 212 42.13 -12.11 -2.55
C ASN A 212 42.03 -10.75 -1.86
N GLU A 213 42.30 -9.67 -2.59
CA GLU A 213 42.15 -8.30 -2.08
C GLU A 213 40.69 -8.01 -1.69
N ILE A 214 39.74 -8.43 -2.53
CA ILE A 214 38.30 -8.30 -2.24
C ILE A 214 37.94 -9.11 -0.99
N TRP A 215 38.41 -10.35 -0.88
CA TRP A 215 38.18 -11.18 0.29
C TRP A 215 38.74 -10.56 1.58
N ASP A 216 40.00 -10.15 1.58
CA ASP A 216 40.68 -9.65 2.77
C ASP A 216 40.14 -8.29 3.24
N LYS A 217 39.71 -7.42 2.30
CA LYS A 217 39.21 -6.07 2.64
C LYS A 217 37.70 -6.01 2.88
N LEU A 218 36.93 -6.87 2.23
CA LEU A 218 35.45 -6.87 2.29
C LEU A 218 34.89 -8.23 2.73
N GLY A 219 35.32 -9.33 2.11
CA GLY A 219 34.81 -10.70 2.35
C GLY A 219 34.86 -11.17 3.80
N GLN A 220 35.94 -10.88 4.52
CA GLN A 220 36.11 -11.25 5.94
C GLN A 220 35.12 -10.56 6.90
N LYS A 221 34.46 -9.49 6.46
CA LYS A 221 33.51 -8.74 7.30
C LYS A 221 32.11 -9.34 7.26
N PHE A 222 31.76 -10.07 6.20
CA PHE A 222 30.47 -10.74 6.11
C PHE A 222 30.34 -11.77 7.23
N ASP A 223 29.20 -11.77 7.92
CA ASP A 223 28.90 -12.72 8.99
C ASP A 223 27.48 -13.25 8.85
N VAL A 224 27.28 -14.47 9.36
CA VAL A 224 25.99 -15.15 9.38
C VAL A 224 25.75 -15.79 10.73
N GLN A 225 24.56 -15.55 11.26
CA GLN A 225 24.13 -16.07 12.54
C GLN A 225 22.80 -16.79 12.33
N LEU A 226 22.75 -18.06 12.74
CA LEU A 226 21.55 -18.88 12.66
C LEU A 226 20.96 -19.07 14.05
N GLY A 227 19.70 -18.69 14.21
CA GLY A 227 18.91 -18.87 15.43
C GLY A 227 17.42 -18.72 15.13
N SER A 228 16.64 -18.28 16.11
CA SER A 228 15.25 -17.84 15.85
C SER A 228 15.21 -16.60 14.96
N THR A 229 16.30 -15.84 14.95
CA THR A 229 16.59 -14.84 13.94
C THR A 229 17.76 -15.34 13.12
N PHE A 230 17.57 -15.49 11.80
CA PHE A 230 18.67 -15.56 10.86
C PHE A 230 19.16 -14.13 10.62
N LEU A 231 20.43 -13.85 10.88
CA LEU A 231 21.05 -12.57 10.58
C LEU A 231 22.15 -12.78 9.56
N MET A 232 22.11 -12.01 8.49
CA MET A 232 23.17 -11.88 7.53
C MET A 232 23.65 -10.43 7.50
N GLN A 233 24.96 -10.25 7.68
CA GLN A 233 25.62 -8.95 7.58
C GLN A 233 26.33 -8.82 6.24
N HIS A 234 25.96 -7.79 5.49
CA HIS A 234 26.51 -7.43 4.20
C HIS A 234 27.28 -6.14 4.27
N PHE A 235 28.34 -6.05 3.48
CA PHE A 235 29.12 -4.84 3.35
C PHE A 235 29.18 -4.41 1.89
N THR A 236 28.58 -3.25 1.61
CA THR A 236 28.61 -2.63 0.28
C THR A 236 29.70 -1.56 0.26
N PRO A 237 30.73 -1.66 -0.60
CA PRO A 237 31.72 -0.60 -0.72
C PRO A 237 31.08 0.64 -1.36
N VAL A 238 31.39 1.83 -0.82
CA VAL A 238 30.91 3.11 -1.34
C VAL A 238 32.07 4.05 -1.64
N THR A 239 31.84 5.03 -2.51
CA THR A 239 32.87 5.98 -2.98
C THR A 239 33.10 7.18 -2.05
N THR A 240 32.16 7.48 -1.15
CA THR A 240 32.26 8.64 -0.24
C THR A 240 31.72 8.33 1.15
N GLN A 241 32.20 9.07 2.15
CA GLN A 241 31.68 8.98 3.52
C GLN A 241 30.20 9.40 3.62
N ALA A 242 29.74 10.31 2.75
CA ALA A 242 28.33 10.72 2.69
C ALA A 242 27.43 9.55 2.26
N HIS A 243 27.89 8.73 1.32
CA HIS A 243 27.16 7.55 0.85
C HIS A 243 27.10 6.44 1.90
N GLN A 244 28.09 6.39 2.82
CA GLN A 244 28.12 5.40 3.88
C GLN A 244 26.83 5.44 4.71
N LYS A 245 26.47 6.60 5.25
CA LYS A 245 25.22 6.75 6.02
C LYS A 245 23.97 6.66 5.15
N ALA A 246 24.05 7.06 3.87
CA ALA A 246 22.89 7.20 3.02
C ALA A 246 22.30 5.86 2.53
N PHE A 247 23.12 4.81 2.42
CA PHE A 247 22.73 3.49 1.90
C PHE A 247 22.71 2.39 2.95
N ALA A 248 23.27 2.62 4.14
CA ALA A 248 23.13 1.70 5.24
C ALA A 248 21.64 1.46 5.56
N THR A 249 21.22 0.20 5.59
CA THR A 249 19.83 -0.16 5.89
C THR A 249 19.73 -1.59 6.41
N THR A 250 18.67 -1.88 7.14
CA THR A 250 18.33 -3.24 7.56
C THR A 250 16.98 -3.61 6.98
N PHE A 251 16.94 -4.76 6.31
CA PHE A 251 15.72 -5.42 5.90
C PHE A 251 15.42 -6.55 6.90
N THR A 252 14.22 -6.55 7.47
CA THR A 252 13.76 -7.64 8.36
C THR A 252 12.51 -8.27 7.78
N ALA A 253 12.54 -9.57 7.47
CA ALA A 253 11.38 -10.38 7.19
C ALA A 253 10.89 -11.05 8.48
N ASP A 254 9.62 -10.85 8.84
CA ASP A 254 8.94 -11.56 9.92
C ASP A 254 8.16 -12.75 9.35
N LEU A 255 8.59 -13.96 9.71
CA LEU A 255 8.02 -15.22 9.21
C LEU A 255 6.98 -15.83 10.17
N THR A 256 6.63 -15.14 11.27
CA THR A 256 5.72 -15.67 12.29
C THR A 256 4.26 -15.73 11.85
N GLY A 257 3.93 -15.05 10.75
CA GLY A 257 2.57 -14.90 10.25
C GLY A 257 1.69 -13.98 11.10
N LYS A 258 2.26 -13.23 12.04
CA LYS A 258 1.55 -12.21 12.81
C LYS A 258 1.40 -10.92 12.01
N ALA A 259 0.29 -10.22 12.24
CA ALA A 259 0.10 -8.86 11.78
C ALA A 259 1.15 -7.92 12.38
N LEU A 260 1.71 -7.02 11.56
CA LEU A 260 2.62 -5.98 12.03
C LEU A 260 1.86 -4.76 12.56
N LEU A 261 2.48 -4.05 13.50
CA LEU A 261 2.09 -2.70 13.88
C LEU A 261 2.61 -1.69 12.84
N PRO A 262 1.93 -0.53 12.67
CA PRO A 262 2.35 0.51 11.74
C PRO A 262 3.81 0.95 11.90
N GLN A 263 4.30 1.08 13.14
CA GLN A 263 5.69 1.45 13.43
C GLN A 263 6.69 0.42 12.92
N GLN A 264 6.34 -0.87 12.98
CA GLN A 264 7.20 -1.94 12.47
C GLN A 264 7.26 -1.87 10.93
N MET A 265 6.12 -1.64 10.27
CA MET A 265 6.07 -1.45 8.81
C MET A 265 6.96 -0.27 8.37
N MET A 266 6.84 0.87 9.06
CA MET A 266 7.67 2.06 8.81
C MET A 266 9.17 1.83 9.13
N GLY A 267 9.48 0.91 10.05
CA GLY A 267 10.84 0.51 10.41
C GLY A 267 11.48 -0.54 9.49
N ASN A 268 11.02 -0.68 8.24
CA ASN A 268 11.50 -1.66 7.27
C ASN A 268 11.37 -3.14 7.71
N VAL A 269 10.40 -3.44 8.58
CA VAL A 269 9.96 -4.82 8.81
C VAL A 269 8.92 -5.19 7.77
N VAL A 270 9.12 -6.33 7.10
CA VAL A 270 8.24 -6.89 6.09
C VAL A 270 7.59 -8.13 6.67
N SER A 271 6.27 -8.17 6.69
CA SER A 271 5.52 -9.35 7.15
C SER A 271 5.57 -10.48 6.13
N LEU A 272 5.37 -11.72 6.59
CA LEU A 272 5.14 -12.84 5.70
C LEU A 272 3.95 -12.59 4.75
N ALA A 273 2.90 -11.91 5.21
CA ALA A 273 1.77 -11.53 4.36
C ALA A 273 2.21 -10.64 3.18
N GLU A 274 3.08 -9.67 3.43
CA GLU A 274 3.66 -8.84 2.38
C GLU A 274 4.55 -9.65 1.44
N LEU A 275 5.39 -10.56 1.96
CA LEU A 275 6.27 -11.38 1.13
C LEU A 275 5.51 -12.34 0.21
N LEU A 276 4.43 -12.94 0.70
CA LEU A 276 3.67 -13.90 -0.09
C LEU A 276 2.79 -13.19 -1.15
N THR A 277 2.37 -11.95 -0.93
CA THR A 277 1.42 -11.25 -1.83
C THR A 277 2.12 -10.62 -3.02
N LEU A 278 2.08 -11.27 -4.19
CA LEU A 278 2.69 -10.76 -5.42
C LEU A 278 1.84 -9.72 -6.13
N TYR A 279 0.52 -9.92 -6.16
CA TYR A 279 -0.41 -9.03 -6.84
C TYR A 279 -1.68 -8.86 -6.01
N GLN A 280 -2.20 -7.64 -6.02
CA GLN A 280 -3.44 -7.24 -5.37
C GLN A 280 -4.07 -6.09 -6.15
N ASP A 281 -5.32 -6.28 -6.54
CA ASP A 281 -6.27 -5.23 -6.88
C ASP A 281 -7.61 -5.49 -6.17
N SER A 282 -8.63 -4.71 -6.49
CA SER A 282 -9.94 -4.85 -5.85
C SER A 282 -10.59 -6.23 -6.03
N ARG A 283 -10.30 -6.95 -7.11
CA ARG A 283 -10.94 -8.23 -7.49
C ARG A 283 -10.02 -9.44 -7.38
N THR A 284 -8.71 -9.24 -7.39
CA THR A 284 -7.72 -10.30 -7.53
C THR A 284 -6.62 -10.15 -6.50
N ILE A 285 -6.33 -11.23 -5.78
CA ILE A 285 -5.11 -11.36 -4.97
C ILE A 285 -4.40 -12.64 -5.40
N ILE A 286 -3.10 -12.53 -5.67
CA ILE A 286 -2.23 -13.64 -6.02
C ILE A 286 -1.14 -13.74 -4.97
N MET A 287 -1.07 -14.89 -4.29
CA MET A 287 -0.04 -15.18 -3.31
C MET A 287 0.86 -16.31 -3.79
N ALA A 288 2.17 -16.09 -3.75
CA ALA A 288 3.18 -17.14 -3.95
C ALA A 288 3.34 -17.93 -2.65
N VAL A 289 3.27 -19.25 -2.72
CA VAL A 289 3.37 -20.13 -1.55
C VAL A 289 4.52 -21.13 -1.73
N PRO A 290 5.02 -21.75 -0.64
CA PRO A 290 6.10 -22.72 -0.75
C PRO A 290 5.78 -23.93 -1.63
N GLN A 291 6.83 -24.65 -2.01
CA GLN A 291 6.71 -25.88 -2.78
C GLN A 291 5.86 -26.93 -2.04
N ALA A 292 5.21 -27.82 -2.80
CA ALA A 292 4.24 -28.79 -2.27
C ALA A 292 4.83 -29.73 -1.21
N GLN A 293 6.15 -29.97 -1.26
CA GLN A 293 6.91 -30.74 -0.29
C GLN A 293 6.96 -30.10 1.09
N LEU A 294 6.91 -28.76 1.15
CA LEU A 294 6.79 -28.01 2.39
C LEU A 294 5.32 -27.68 2.68
N TYR A 295 4.58 -27.17 1.69
CA TYR A 295 3.22 -26.66 1.85
C TYR A 295 2.26 -27.27 0.83
N THR A 296 1.40 -28.19 1.27
CA THR A 296 0.33 -28.76 0.43
C THR A 296 -0.82 -27.76 0.34
N LEU A 297 -1.10 -27.28 -0.88
CA LEU A 297 -2.17 -26.34 -1.14
C LEU A 297 -3.52 -27.06 -1.23
N ASP A 298 -4.48 -26.65 -0.40
CA ASP A 298 -5.88 -27.10 -0.45
C ASP A 298 -6.80 -25.88 -0.61
N PRO A 299 -7.20 -25.53 -1.84
CA PRO A 299 -8.06 -24.39 -2.09
C PRO A 299 -9.43 -24.49 -1.41
N ALA A 300 -9.97 -25.69 -1.23
CA ALA A 300 -11.27 -25.89 -0.60
C ALA A 300 -11.20 -25.62 0.91
N ALA A 301 -10.17 -26.14 1.59
CA ALA A 301 -9.92 -25.82 3.00
C ALA A 301 -9.63 -24.33 3.20
N ILE A 302 -8.87 -23.70 2.30
CA ILE A 302 -8.62 -22.25 2.35
C ILE A 302 -9.93 -21.47 2.15
N LYS A 303 -10.80 -21.88 1.22
CA LYS A 303 -12.12 -21.26 1.01
C LYS A 303 -12.96 -21.28 2.28
N GLN A 304 -13.06 -22.44 2.92
CA GLN A 304 -13.84 -22.58 4.15
C GLN A 304 -13.26 -21.75 5.30
N ALA A 305 -11.95 -21.83 5.55
CA ALA A 305 -11.32 -21.01 6.59
C ALA A 305 -11.45 -19.50 6.30
N THR A 306 -11.39 -19.10 5.03
CA THR A 306 -11.58 -17.69 4.62
C THR A 306 -13.00 -17.23 4.89
N LEU A 307 -14.01 -18.07 4.60
CA LEU A 307 -15.41 -17.79 4.92
C LEU A 307 -15.62 -17.58 6.42
N GLU A 308 -15.07 -18.47 7.26
CA GLU A 308 -15.19 -18.39 8.72
C GLU A 308 -14.53 -17.13 9.30
N VAL A 309 -13.30 -16.82 8.87
CA VAL A 309 -12.58 -15.61 9.32
C VAL A 309 -13.29 -14.34 8.81
N THR A 310 -13.84 -14.37 7.59
CA THR A 310 -14.64 -13.27 7.04
C THR A 310 -15.86 -13.02 7.91
N ARG A 311 -16.62 -14.07 8.24
CA ARG A 311 -17.83 -13.98 9.07
C ARG A 311 -17.52 -13.33 10.42
N LYS A 312 -16.50 -13.82 11.12
CA LYS A 312 -16.07 -13.26 12.40
C LYS A 312 -15.72 -11.77 12.32
N ARG A 313 -15.03 -11.34 11.26
CA ARG A 313 -14.66 -9.93 11.08
C ARG A 313 -15.87 -9.07 10.72
N LEU A 314 -16.80 -9.58 9.93
CA LEU A 314 -18.05 -8.87 9.62
C LEU A 314 -18.91 -8.66 10.87
N ASP A 315 -18.88 -9.59 11.83
CA ASP A 315 -19.53 -9.42 13.14
C ASP A 315 -18.96 -8.21 13.91
N ASP A 316 -17.63 -7.97 13.86
CA ASP A 316 -17.00 -6.79 14.47
C ASP A 316 -17.50 -5.47 13.83
N PHE A 317 -17.89 -5.51 12.56
CA PHE A 317 -18.52 -4.39 11.84
C PHE A 317 -20.05 -4.34 12.01
N ASN A 318 -20.65 -5.24 12.81
CA ASN A 318 -22.09 -5.44 12.96
C ASN A 318 -22.81 -5.67 11.62
N VAL A 319 -22.16 -6.39 10.69
CA VAL A 319 -22.71 -6.73 9.38
C VAL A 319 -23.45 -8.06 9.47
N LEU A 320 -24.77 -8.05 9.24
CA LEU A 320 -25.55 -9.27 9.13
C LEU A 320 -25.22 -10.03 7.84
N THR A 321 -25.02 -11.33 8.01
CA THR A 321 -24.74 -12.28 6.95
C THR A 321 -25.90 -13.26 6.70
N ILE A 322 -26.78 -13.47 7.68
CA ILE A 322 -27.90 -14.42 7.62
C ILE A 322 -29.25 -13.70 7.73
N GLU A 323 -30.18 -13.92 6.79
CA GLU A 323 -31.56 -13.43 6.88
C GLU A 323 -32.55 -14.50 6.41
N ASN A 324 -33.65 -14.69 7.15
CA ASN A 324 -34.71 -15.67 6.84
C ASN A 324 -34.18 -17.11 6.62
N GLY A 325 -33.14 -17.50 7.35
CA GLY A 325 -32.53 -18.83 7.25
C GLY A 325 -31.56 -19.01 6.07
N ILE A 326 -31.30 -17.95 5.29
CA ILE A 326 -30.35 -17.96 4.17
C ILE A 326 -29.04 -17.31 4.65
N ASP A 327 -27.92 -18.02 4.49
CA ASP A 327 -26.58 -17.45 4.67
C ASP A 327 -26.10 -16.80 3.36
N TYR A 328 -26.17 -15.47 3.30
CA TYR A 328 -25.79 -14.70 2.12
C TYR A 328 -24.27 -14.59 1.96
N LEU A 329 -23.51 -14.81 3.03
CA LEU A 329 -22.05 -14.84 2.93
C LEU A 329 -21.60 -16.15 2.28
N GLU A 330 -22.15 -17.28 2.71
CA GLU A 330 -21.89 -18.58 2.07
C GLU A 330 -22.36 -18.56 0.61
N ALA A 331 -23.57 -18.06 0.34
CA ALA A 331 -24.06 -17.90 -1.03
C ALA A 331 -23.18 -16.98 -1.88
N ALA A 332 -22.58 -15.94 -1.30
CA ALA A 332 -21.60 -15.10 -2.02
C ALA A 332 -20.31 -15.86 -2.31
N PHE A 333 -19.83 -16.69 -1.38
CA PHE A 333 -18.69 -17.55 -1.58
C PHE A 333 -18.92 -18.60 -2.66
N ASP A 334 -20.14 -19.07 -2.85
CA ASP A 334 -20.47 -20.04 -3.89
C ASP A 334 -20.73 -19.40 -5.25
N ALA A 335 -21.36 -18.22 -5.27
CA ALA A 335 -21.75 -17.56 -6.51
C ALA A 335 -20.68 -16.62 -7.09
N GLN A 336 -19.84 -16.00 -6.26
CA GLN A 336 -19.05 -14.82 -6.64
C GLN A 336 -17.59 -14.84 -6.19
N ILE A 337 -17.19 -15.76 -5.32
CA ILE A 337 -15.80 -15.86 -4.83
C ILE A 337 -15.20 -17.17 -5.32
N ASP A 338 -14.06 -17.09 -6.01
CA ASP A 338 -13.27 -18.26 -6.37
C ASP A 338 -11.91 -18.21 -5.70
N ILE A 339 -11.53 -19.30 -5.04
CA ILE A 339 -10.20 -19.51 -4.49
C ILE A 339 -9.63 -20.75 -5.14
N ARG A 340 -8.51 -20.59 -5.84
CA ARG A 340 -7.93 -21.64 -6.65
C ARG A 340 -6.41 -21.62 -6.63
N GLU A 341 -5.83 -22.76 -6.98
CA GLU A 341 -4.46 -22.79 -7.47
C GLU A 341 -4.41 -22.19 -8.87
N ILE A 342 -3.43 -21.33 -9.14
CA ILE A 342 -3.18 -20.89 -10.52
C ILE A 342 -2.53 -22.08 -11.25
N PRO A 343 -3.07 -22.56 -12.38
CA PRO A 343 -2.51 -23.71 -13.08
C PRO A 343 -1.06 -23.48 -13.51
N GLY A 344 -0.19 -24.48 -13.28
CA GLY A 344 1.19 -24.52 -13.77
C GLY A 344 1.29 -24.83 -15.27
N ARG A 345 2.50 -24.83 -15.83
CA ARG A 345 2.73 -25.27 -17.23
C ARG A 345 2.40 -26.75 -17.39
N GLN A 346 1.73 -27.11 -18.50
CA GLN A 346 1.86 -28.48 -19.01
C GLN A 346 3.25 -28.66 -19.64
N PRO A 347 3.94 -29.79 -19.39
CA PRO A 347 5.36 -29.98 -19.72
C PRO A 347 5.73 -29.89 -21.22
N LYS A 348 4.75 -29.84 -22.14
CA LYS A 348 4.98 -30.00 -23.59
C LYS A 348 5.40 -28.74 -24.36
N ARG A 349 5.44 -27.53 -23.77
CA ARG A 349 5.92 -26.30 -24.45
C ARG A 349 6.85 -25.49 -23.55
N GLN A 350 8.16 -25.66 -23.71
CA GLN A 350 9.20 -25.09 -22.85
C GLN A 350 9.38 -23.56 -22.93
N LYS A 351 8.70 -22.83 -23.83
CA LYS A 351 9.04 -21.41 -24.15
C LYS A 351 7.94 -20.36 -23.91
N ALA A 352 6.73 -20.70 -23.44
CA ALA A 352 5.69 -19.70 -23.16
C ALA A 352 5.52 -19.51 -21.65
N GLY A 353 5.83 -18.34 -21.09
CA GLY A 353 5.59 -18.01 -19.67
C GLY A 353 4.13 -18.18 -19.25
N ARG A 354 3.82 -18.14 -17.95
CA ARG A 354 2.44 -18.11 -17.45
C ARG A 354 1.99 -16.65 -17.38
N PRO A 355 1.15 -16.14 -18.30
CA PRO A 355 0.87 -14.72 -18.33
C PRO A 355 0.14 -14.29 -17.04
N LEU A 356 0.70 -13.32 -16.31
CA LEU A 356 0.07 -12.69 -15.16
C LEU A 356 -1.30 -12.12 -15.54
N GLU A 357 -1.42 -11.56 -16.74
CA GLU A 357 -2.67 -11.05 -17.30
C GLU A 357 -3.79 -12.11 -17.26
N ASN A 358 -3.49 -13.38 -17.55
CA ASN A 358 -4.50 -14.45 -17.49
C ASN A 358 -5.02 -14.67 -16.07
N ALA A 359 -4.19 -14.48 -15.04
CA ALA A 359 -4.62 -14.55 -13.65
C ALA A 359 -5.42 -13.31 -13.27
N VAL A 360 -4.94 -12.10 -13.63
CA VAL A 360 -5.60 -10.82 -13.33
C VAL A 360 -6.96 -10.67 -14.03
N LEU A 361 -7.11 -11.17 -15.26
CA LEU A 361 -8.35 -11.13 -16.03
C LEU A 361 -9.33 -12.27 -15.67
N TYR A 362 -8.93 -13.22 -14.82
CA TYR A 362 -9.78 -14.35 -14.47
C TYR A 362 -11.13 -13.95 -13.84
N PRO A 363 -11.25 -12.93 -12.95
CA PRO A 363 -12.57 -12.43 -12.53
C PRO A 363 -13.44 -11.94 -13.69
N ALA A 364 -12.86 -11.32 -14.71
CA ALA A 364 -13.61 -10.91 -15.90
C ALA A 364 -14.09 -12.12 -16.72
N GLN A 365 -13.29 -13.20 -16.76
CA GLN A 365 -13.70 -14.47 -17.34
C GLN A 365 -14.86 -15.10 -16.56
N LEU A 366 -14.83 -15.10 -15.22
CA LEU A 366 -15.94 -15.58 -14.38
C LEU A 366 -17.23 -14.79 -14.65
N LEU A 367 -17.14 -13.46 -14.75
CA LEU A 367 -18.28 -12.61 -15.09
C LEU A 367 -18.81 -12.89 -16.50
N ALA A 368 -17.93 -13.12 -17.48
CA ALA A 368 -18.31 -13.46 -18.85
C ALA A 368 -18.98 -14.84 -18.93
N ASN A 369 -18.52 -15.82 -18.14
CA ASN A 369 -19.13 -17.14 -18.02
C ASN A 369 -20.51 -17.04 -17.37
N ALA A 370 -20.63 -16.27 -16.29
CA ALA A 370 -21.92 -16.00 -15.65
C ALA A 370 -22.92 -15.42 -16.64
N ARG A 371 -22.52 -14.43 -17.46
CA ARG A 371 -23.37 -13.83 -18.52
C ARG A 371 -23.88 -14.84 -19.56
N LYS A 372 -23.13 -15.91 -19.81
CA LYS A 372 -23.49 -16.94 -20.79
C LYS A 372 -24.32 -18.08 -20.19
N SER A 373 -24.47 -18.13 -18.87
CA SER A 373 -25.28 -19.14 -18.19
C SER A 373 -26.77 -18.95 -18.50
N PRO A 374 -27.55 -20.03 -18.72
CA PRO A 374 -29.00 -19.93 -18.89
C PRO A 374 -29.69 -19.30 -17.66
N ASP A 375 -29.13 -19.51 -16.47
CA ASP A 375 -29.65 -19.00 -15.20
C ASP A 375 -29.02 -17.65 -14.80
N CYS A 376 -28.41 -16.94 -15.75
CA CYS A 376 -27.77 -15.66 -15.50
C CYS A 376 -28.77 -14.61 -15.01
N ARG A 377 -28.42 -13.95 -13.92
CA ARG A 377 -29.10 -12.77 -13.39
C ARG A 377 -28.15 -11.58 -13.40
N ILE A 378 -28.68 -10.37 -13.56
CA ILE A 378 -27.89 -9.13 -13.47
C ILE A 378 -28.21 -8.45 -12.15
N CYS A 379 -27.18 -8.28 -11.32
CA CYS A 379 -27.29 -7.53 -10.08
C CYS A 379 -27.67 -6.10 -10.38
N ARG A 380 -28.81 -5.68 -9.89
CA ARG A 380 -29.34 -4.36 -10.16
C ARG A 380 -28.50 -3.21 -9.62
N LEU A 381 -27.89 -3.39 -8.46
CA LEU A 381 -27.16 -2.31 -7.77
C LEU A 381 -25.74 -2.12 -8.29
N SER A 382 -25.10 -3.19 -8.78
CA SER A 382 -23.71 -3.13 -9.25
C SER A 382 -23.56 -3.38 -10.75
N GLY A 383 -24.63 -3.80 -11.45
CA GLY A 383 -24.55 -4.27 -12.84
C GLY A 383 -23.83 -5.62 -13.00
N THR A 384 -23.44 -6.26 -11.90
CA THR A 384 -22.66 -7.51 -11.90
C THR A 384 -23.52 -8.69 -12.39
N PRO A 385 -23.15 -9.41 -13.46
CA PRO A 385 -23.75 -10.69 -13.81
C PRO A 385 -23.41 -11.77 -12.77
N PHE A 386 -24.38 -12.60 -12.40
CA PHE A 386 -24.17 -13.68 -11.42
C PHE A 386 -25.12 -14.87 -11.65
N VAL A 387 -24.73 -16.02 -11.11
CA VAL A 387 -25.55 -17.24 -11.03
C VAL A 387 -25.54 -17.66 -9.57
N SER A 388 -26.70 -17.98 -9.00
CA SER A 388 -26.82 -18.38 -7.60
C SER A 388 -28.09 -19.20 -7.39
N ASP A 389 -28.03 -20.18 -6.49
CA ASP A 389 -29.17 -21.00 -6.08
C ASP A 389 -30.11 -20.28 -5.12
N VAL A 390 -29.69 -19.12 -4.58
CA VAL A 390 -30.52 -18.31 -3.71
C VAL A 390 -31.69 -17.74 -4.52
N THR A 391 -32.89 -18.20 -4.17
CA THR A 391 -34.15 -17.77 -4.78
C THR A 391 -34.29 -16.24 -4.65
N PRO A 392 -34.78 -15.55 -5.69
CA PRO A 392 -35.08 -14.12 -5.59
C PRO A 392 -35.96 -13.84 -4.38
N VAL A 393 -35.52 -12.96 -3.47
CA VAL A 393 -36.39 -12.50 -2.38
C VAL A 393 -37.57 -11.79 -3.03
N ALA A 394 -38.80 -12.23 -2.73
CA ALA A 394 -40.02 -11.71 -3.33
C ALA A 394 -40.17 -10.18 -3.08
N SER A 395 -39.66 -9.39 -4.03
CA SER A 395 -40.03 -8.04 -4.48
C SER A 395 -40.82 -7.11 -3.53
N ARG A 396 -40.45 -7.05 -2.25
CA ARG A 396 -40.87 -5.98 -1.33
C ARG A 396 -39.66 -5.28 -0.72
N PHE A 397 -38.88 -4.68 -1.61
CA PHE A 397 -37.75 -3.81 -1.28
C PHE A 397 -38.16 -2.58 -0.46
N ASP A 398 -39.43 -2.17 -0.52
CA ASP A 398 -40.06 -1.16 0.34
C ASP A 398 -39.95 -1.49 1.84
N LYS A 399 -39.79 -2.77 2.18
CA LYS A 399 -39.58 -3.22 3.57
C LYS A 399 -38.12 -3.32 3.98
N LEU A 400 -37.20 -3.47 3.02
CA LEU A 400 -35.75 -3.57 3.26
C LEU A 400 -35.09 -2.18 3.30
N PHE A 401 -35.62 -1.25 2.51
CA PHE A 401 -35.11 0.11 2.43
C PHE A 401 -35.94 1.06 3.29
N SER A 402 -35.26 1.86 4.11
CA SER A 402 -35.89 3.03 4.74
C SER A 402 -36.26 4.08 3.69
N PRO A 403 -37.30 4.90 3.88
CA PRO A 403 -37.47 6.15 3.14
C PRO A 403 -36.26 7.10 3.24
N SER A 404 -35.39 6.90 4.24
CA SER A 404 -34.08 7.56 4.37
C SER A 404 -32.93 6.82 3.67
N PHE A 405 -33.21 5.71 2.98
CA PHE A 405 -32.25 4.87 2.25
C PHE A 405 -32.30 5.13 0.73
N VAL A 406 -33.03 6.14 0.29
CA VAL A 406 -33.60 6.19 -1.07
C VAL A 406 -32.59 6.64 -2.15
N ASP A 407 -31.91 5.65 -2.72
CA ASP A 407 -31.65 5.59 -4.17
C ASP A 407 -32.75 4.75 -4.87
N THR A 408 -33.96 4.64 -4.27
CA THR A 408 -35.09 3.89 -4.84
C THR A 408 -35.57 4.44 -6.19
N GLU A 409 -35.15 5.65 -6.54
CA GLU A 409 -35.35 6.24 -7.88
C GLU A 409 -34.58 5.46 -8.96
N PHE A 410 -33.41 4.90 -8.62
CA PHE A 410 -32.61 4.01 -9.48
C PHE A 410 -32.98 2.52 -9.27
N VAL A 411 -33.65 2.23 -8.16
CA VAL A 411 -34.13 0.91 -7.77
C VAL A 411 -35.66 0.85 -7.92
N GLY A 412 -36.20 0.94 -9.15
CA GLY A 412 -37.60 0.59 -9.48
C GLY A 412 -38.11 -0.79 -8.98
N ILE A 413 -39.16 -1.36 -9.56
CA ILE A 413 -39.95 -2.42 -8.86
C ILE A 413 -39.51 -3.88 -9.19
N GLY A 414 -38.56 -4.11 -10.11
CA GLY A 414 -38.10 -5.46 -10.48
C GLY A 414 -36.58 -5.57 -10.65
N GLY A 415 -36.04 -6.80 -10.44
CA GLY A 415 -34.64 -7.16 -10.66
C GLY A 415 -33.99 -7.86 -9.45
N ASP A 416 -32.99 -8.69 -9.71
CA ASP A 416 -32.27 -9.46 -8.69
C ASP A 416 -31.07 -8.70 -8.09
N ILE A 417 -30.65 -9.13 -6.91
CA ILE A 417 -29.44 -8.63 -6.23
C ILE A 417 -28.50 -9.80 -6.00
N ALA A 418 -27.25 -9.65 -6.42
CA ALA A 418 -26.24 -10.68 -6.19
C ALA A 418 -25.96 -10.86 -4.69
N PRO A 419 -25.71 -12.08 -4.19
CA PRO A 419 -25.52 -12.35 -2.76
C PRO A 419 -24.50 -11.41 -2.07
N LEU A 420 -23.36 -11.15 -2.70
CA LEU A 420 -22.32 -10.25 -2.18
C LEU A 420 -22.83 -8.81 -2.01
N THR A 421 -23.64 -8.34 -2.97
CA THR A 421 -24.27 -7.01 -2.91
C THR A 421 -25.45 -6.99 -1.94
N TYR A 422 -26.12 -8.12 -1.74
CA TYR A 422 -27.24 -8.25 -0.81
C TYR A 422 -26.79 -8.05 0.65
N LEU A 423 -25.55 -8.44 1.01
CA LEU A 423 -24.97 -8.13 2.32
C LEU A 423 -24.99 -6.63 2.66
N TYR A 424 -24.84 -5.74 1.67
CA TYR A 424 -24.99 -4.31 1.90
C TYR A 424 -26.45 -3.92 2.18
N VAL A 425 -27.39 -4.48 1.41
CA VAL A 425 -28.83 -4.24 1.58
C VAL A 425 -29.32 -4.70 2.95
N LEU A 426 -28.84 -5.87 3.41
CA LEU A 426 -29.11 -6.41 4.74
C LEU A 426 -28.72 -5.46 5.87
N ASN A 427 -27.79 -4.55 5.64
CA ASN A 427 -27.30 -3.64 6.67
C ASN A 427 -27.88 -2.22 6.52
N SER A 428 -29.01 -2.12 5.82
CA SER A 428 -29.94 -0.99 5.90
C SER A 428 -30.57 -0.88 7.30
N PRO A 429 -30.87 0.34 7.79
CA PRO A 429 -31.47 0.57 9.12
C PRO A 429 -32.82 -0.12 9.37
N ASN A 430 -33.50 -0.57 8.31
CA ASN A 430 -34.80 -1.24 8.36
C ASN A 430 -34.74 -2.74 8.04
N ALA A 431 -33.59 -3.27 7.62
CA ALA A 431 -33.45 -4.67 7.21
C ALA A 431 -33.34 -5.61 8.43
N GLY A 432 -33.72 -6.89 8.26
CA GLY A 432 -33.56 -7.93 9.28
C GLY A 432 -34.27 -7.70 10.63
N GLY A 433 -35.27 -6.83 10.70
CA GLY A 433 -35.96 -6.49 11.96
C GLY A 433 -35.20 -5.55 12.89
N ALA A 434 -34.20 -4.81 12.37
CA ALA A 434 -33.48 -3.78 13.10
C ALA A 434 -34.43 -2.80 13.82
N GLY A 435 -34.18 -2.53 15.11
CA GLY A 435 -35.02 -1.68 15.94
C GLY A 435 -36.21 -2.38 16.63
N ARG A 436 -36.41 -3.69 16.42
CA ARG A 436 -37.32 -4.51 17.24
C ARG A 436 -36.71 -4.80 18.61
N LYS A 437 -37.55 -5.16 19.59
CA LYS A 437 -37.11 -5.50 20.97
C LYS A 437 -36.04 -6.61 20.91
N GLY A 438 -34.83 -6.32 21.41
CA GLY A 438 -33.70 -7.25 21.40
C GLY A 438 -32.83 -7.23 20.14
N VAL A 439 -33.19 -6.47 19.10
CA VAL A 439 -32.39 -6.32 17.87
C VAL A 439 -31.90 -4.87 17.76
N PRO A 440 -30.59 -4.60 17.90
CA PRO A 440 -30.07 -3.24 17.84
C PRO A 440 -30.41 -2.57 16.50
N LYS A 441 -30.72 -1.27 16.55
CA LYS A 441 -30.97 -0.49 15.34
C LYS A 441 -29.67 -0.42 14.55
N ARG A 442 -29.68 -0.95 13.33
CA ARG A 442 -28.53 -0.87 12.44
C ARG A 442 -28.37 0.56 11.99
N THR A 443 -27.16 1.07 12.14
CA THR A 443 -26.77 2.35 11.57
C THR A 443 -26.23 2.02 10.19
N SER A 444 -26.84 2.56 9.14
CA SER A 444 -26.37 2.33 7.78
C SER A 444 -24.90 2.71 7.68
N LEU A 445 -24.13 2.02 6.83
CA LEU A 445 -22.75 2.35 6.45
C LEU A 445 -22.62 3.72 5.72
N ARG A 446 -23.49 4.70 6.01
CA ARG A 446 -23.63 6.00 5.33
C ARG A 446 -23.10 7.14 6.19
N GLY A 447 -22.82 8.25 5.54
CA GLY A 447 -22.33 9.49 6.10
C GLY A 447 -20.87 9.40 6.53
N SER A 448 -20.20 8.26 6.45
CA SER A 448 -18.83 8.09 6.97
C SER A 448 -18.29 6.72 6.57
N PHE A 449 -17.40 6.71 5.59
CA PHE A 449 -16.71 5.51 5.13
C PHE A 449 -15.30 5.88 4.69
N ALA A 450 -14.31 5.09 5.05
CA ALA A 450 -12.96 5.26 4.54
C ALA A 450 -12.33 3.90 4.25
N LEU A 451 -11.93 3.70 3.00
CA LEU A 451 -11.02 2.65 2.58
C LEU A 451 -9.73 3.28 2.07
N PHE A 452 -8.59 2.78 2.55
CA PHE A 452 -7.28 2.94 1.94
C PHE A 452 -6.64 1.57 1.87
N ALA A 453 -6.53 0.99 0.68
CA ALA A 453 -5.94 -0.34 0.48
C ALA A 453 -4.78 -0.27 -0.52
N PRO A 454 -3.70 -1.05 -0.34
CA PRO A 454 -2.60 -1.06 -1.30
C PRO A 454 -3.09 -1.66 -2.62
N ALA A 455 -2.56 -1.13 -3.73
CA ALA A 455 -2.82 -1.65 -5.07
C ALA A 455 -1.50 -1.91 -5.78
N SER A 456 -1.49 -2.89 -6.68
CA SER A 456 -0.26 -3.30 -7.39
C SER A 456 0.07 -2.43 -8.62
N GLN A 457 -0.78 -1.47 -9.00
CA GLN A 457 -0.38 -0.47 -9.99
C GLN A 457 0.76 0.39 -9.44
N PHE A 458 1.65 0.79 -10.33
CA PHE A 458 2.81 1.57 -9.98
C PHE A 458 3.39 2.27 -11.22
N ALA A 459 4.03 3.43 -11.03
CA ALA A 459 4.84 4.08 -12.06
C ALA A 459 6.23 4.48 -11.54
N VAL A 460 7.29 4.23 -12.31
CA VAL A 460 8.61 4.89 -12.14
C VAL A 460 8.73 5.96 -13.22
N SER A 461 9.25 7.13 -12.88
CA SER A 461 9.71 8.10 -13.88
C SER A 461 11.11 7.72 -14.39
N ASP A 462 11.19 7.19 -15.62
CA ASP A 462 12.45 6.80 -16.27
C ASP A 462 13.42 7.99 -16.40
N GLN A 463 12.90 9.20 -16.69
CA GLN A 463 13.71 10.40 -16.95
C GLN A 463 14.32 11.02 -15.68
N GLU A 464 13.89 10.59 -14.49
CA GLU A 464 14.34 11.16 -13.21
C GLU A 464 15.19 10.19 -12.39
N GLY A 465 15.51 9.00 -12.92
CA GLY A 465 16.41 8.05 -12.27
C GLY A 465 17.84 8.56 -12.22
N LYS A 466 18.37 8.81 -11.02
CA LYS A 466 19.72 9.34 -10.82
C LYS A 466 20.67 8.24 -10.37
N VAL A 467 21.77 8.07 -11.09
CA VAL A 467 22.94 7.35 -10.58
C VAL A 467 23.56 8.22 -9.49
N VAL A 468 23.54 7.75 -8.25
CA VAL A 468 24.09 8.51 -7.11
C VAL A 468 25.57 8.23 -6.90
N GLU A 469 26.04 7.05 -7.33
CA GLU A 469 27.46 6.74 -7.47
C GLU A 469 27.71 5.61 -8.47
N ILE A 470 28.95 5.50 -8.93
CA ILE A 470 29.41 4.31 -9.65
C ILE A 470 29.97 3.35 -8.59
N PRO A 471 29.41 2.14 -8.41
CA PRO A 471 29.91 1.19 -7.42
C PRO A 471 31.42 0.94 -7.61
N PRO A 472 32.23 0.94 -6.54
CA PRO A 472 33.69 0.79 -6.64
C PRO A 472 34.18 -0.49 -7.33
N LEU A 473 33.33 -1.52 -7.41
CA LEU A 473 33.66 -2.81 -8.01
C LEU A 473 33.07 -3.01 -9.43
N ASP A 474 32.41 -1.99 -10.01
CA ASP A 474 31.84 -2.02 -11.37
C ASP A 474 32.90 -1.85 -12.49
N LYS A 475 33.77 -2.86 -12.67
CA LYS A 475 34.82 -2.84 -13.72
C LYS A 475 34.27 -2.83 -15.15
N GLY A 476 33.14 -3.49 -15.38
CA GLY A 476 32.46 -3.54 -16.69
C GLY A 476 31.81 -2.23 -17.09
N GLY A 477 31.82 -1.21 -16.23
CA GLY A 477 31.28 0.12 -16.52
C GLY A 477 29.76 0.13 -16.73
N ARG A 478 29.07 -0.81 -16.09
CA ARG A 478 27.63 -1.01 -16.26
C ARG A 478 26.85 0.21 -15.79
N PHE A 479 27.23 0.81 -14.67
CA PHE A 479 26.57 1.96 -14.05
C PHE A 479 27.12 3.31 -14.54
N LYS A 480 28.00 3.34 -15.56
CA LYS A 480 28.53 4.57 -16.14
C LYS A 480 27.48 5.39 -16.91
N GLN A 481 26.45 4.73 -17.42
CA GLN A 481 25.37 5.38 -18.16
C GLN A 481 24.13 5.57 -17.27
N PRO A 482 23.36 6.67 -17.46
CA PRO A 482 22.09 6.86 -16.78
C PRO A 482 21.10 5.72 -17.08
N LEU A 483 20.11 5.56 -16.22
CA LEU A 483 19.01 4.61 -16.44
C LEU A 483 18.19 5.09 -17.65
N ASN A 484 18.28 4.36 -18.77
CA ASN A 484 17.53 4.70 -19.98
C ASN A 484 16.05 4.26 -19.92
N ARG A 485 15.77 3.12 -19.28
CA ARG A 485 14.41 2.56 -19.09
C ARG A 485 14.40 1.53 -17.98
N ILE A 486 13.40 1.63 -17.09
CA ILE A 486 13.20 0.70 -15.98
C ILE A 486 12.04 -0.26 -16.32
N THR A 487 12.33 -1.54 -16.33
CA THR A 487 11.33 -2.61 -16.30
C THR A 487 11.18 -3.13 -14.87
N VAL A 488 9.95 -3.49 -14.54
CA VAL A 488 9.52 -3.96 -13.22
C VAL A 488 9.32 -5.46 -13.32
N THR A 489 10.01 -6.31 -12.57
CA THR A 489 9.65 -7.74 -12.60
C THR A 489 8.44 -7.97 -11.71
N THR A 490 7.83 -9.16 -11.80
CA THR A 490 6.76 -9.56 -10.87
C THR A 490 7.21 -9.57 -9.40
N GLN A 491 8.51 -9.71 -9.11
CA GLN A 491 9.04 -9.60 -7.75
C GLN A 491 8.87 -8.18 -7.20
N GLU A 492 9.07 -7.15 -8.04
CA GLU A 492 8.99 -5.74 -7.64
C GLU A 492 7.56 -5.27 -7.36
N PHE A 493 6.53 -5.98 -7.83
CA PHE A 493 5.16 -5.71 -7.35
C PHE A 493 5.04 -5.88 -5.84
N THR A 494 5.78 -6.83 -5.27
CA THR A 494 5.85 -7.01 -3.81
C THR A 494 6.50 -5.80 -3.13
N LEU A 495 7.57 -5.25 -3.72
CA LEU A 495 8.24 -4.02 -3.25
C LEU A 495 7.32 -2.80 -3.31
N PHE A 496 6.57 -2.63 -4.40
CA PHE A 496 5.68 -1.49 -4.56
C PHE A 496 4.47 -1.56 -3.63
N GLN A 497 3.90 -2.75 -3.44
CA GLN A 497 2.87 -2.98 -2.43
C GLN A 497 3.39 -2.65 -1.02
N GLN A 498 4.64 -3.00 -0.70
CA GLN A 498 5.28 -2.64 0.56
C GLN A 498 5.38 -1.12 0.76
N MET A 499 5.66 -0.35 -0.30
CA MET A 499 5.65 1.12 -0.26
C MET A 499 4.24 1.66 0.02
N SER A 500 3.22 1.19 -0.72
CA SER A 500 1.83 1.58 -0.48
C SER A 500 1.37 1.27 0.95
N ARG A 501 1.68 0.07 1.47
CA ARG A 501 1.36 -0.32 2.84
C ARG A 501 2.02 0.58 3.89
N ARG A 502 3.27 1.01 3.67
CA ARG A 502 3.98 1.93 4.58
C ARG A 502 3.37 3.33 4.57
N ILE A 503 2.93 3.81 3.41
CA ILE A 503 2.22 5.09 3.29
C ILE A 503 0.89 5.02 4.05
N ILE A 504 0.12 3.94 3.87
CA ILE A 504 -1.13 3.70 4.62
C ILE A 504 -0.85 3.58 6.13
N ALA A 505 0.20 2.87 6.53
CA ALA A 505 0.62 2.75 7.92
C ALA A 505 0.98 4.11 8.53
N GLN A 506 1.68 4.98 7.77
CA GLN A 506 2.01 6.33 8.22
C GLN A 506 0.76 7.19 8.41
N LEU A 507 -0.23 7.10 7.51
CA LEU A 507 -1.52 7.77 7.66
C LEU A 507 -2.28 7.29 8.91
N TRP A 508 -2.28 5.99 9.16
CA TRP A 508 -2.95 5.44 10.34
C TRP A 508 -2.25 5.86 11.64
N GLN A 509 -0.92 5.78 11.66
CA GLN A 509 -0.11 6.12 12.82
C GLN A 509 -0.28 7.58 13.26
N SER A 510 -0.53 8.51 12.33
CA SER A 510 -0.75 9.93 12.66
C SER A 510 -2.13 10.20 13.28
N VAL A 511 -3.08 9.27 13.15
CA VAL A 511 -4.42 9.37 13.75
C VAL A 511 -4.53 8.54 15.01
N VAL A 512 -4.05 7.30 14.97
CA VAL A 512 -4.18 6.33 16.07
C VAL A 512 -2.85 5.61 16.32
N PRO A 513 -1.95 6.21 17.12
CA PRO A 513 -0.63 5.64 17.34
C PRO A 513 -0.70 4.34 18.13
N ASN A 514 0.12 3.36 17.74
CA ASN A 514 0.25 2.04 18.41
C ASN A 514 -0.95 1.09 18.25
N GLU A 515 -1.95 1.41 17.43
CA GLU A 515 -2.98 0.45 17.02
C GLU A 515 -2.59 -0.25 15.72
N HIS A 516 -2.93 -1.54 15.59
CA HIS A 516 -2.86 -2.21 14.29
C HIS A 516 -3.77 -1.51 13.28
N LEU A 517 -3.43 -1.64 11.99
CA LEU A 517 -4.37 -1.29 10.92
C LEU A 517 -5.68 -2.08 11.09
N PRO A 518 -6.85 -1.48 10.79
CA PRO A 518 -8.15 -2.18 10.85
C PRO A 518 -8.18 -3.49 10.06
N LEU A 519 -7.52 -3.53 8.89
CA LEU A 519 -7.32 -4.74 8.08
C LEU A 519 -5.82 -5.01 7.93
N PRO A 520 -5.18 -5.61 8.94
CA PRO A 520 -3.72 -5.59 9.04
C PRO A 520 -3.01 -6.55 8.07
N TYR A 521 -3.66 -7.64 7.64
CA TYR A 521 -3.08 -8.56 6.65
C TYR A 521 -3.20 -7.98 5.24
N LEU A 522 -4.30 -7.28 4.95
CA LEU A 522 -4.46 -6.50 3.72
C LEU A 522 -3.55 -5.26 3.69
N GLY A 523 -3.09 -4.80 4.86
CA GLY A 523 -2.34 -3.56 4.99
C GLY A 523 -3.21 -2.33 4.70
N ALA A 524 -4.48 -2.38 5.10
CA ALA A 524 -5.48 -1.40 4.73
C ALA A 524 -6.17 -0.75 5.94
N ILE A 525 -6.60 0.50 5.77
CA ILE A 525 -7.53 1.18 6.66
C ILE A 525 -8.94 0.95 6.14
N LEU A 526 -9.81 0.39 6.98
CA LEU A 526 -11.25 0.29 6.71
C LEU A 526 -11.99 0.85 7.92
N LEU A 527 -12.67 1.97 7.74
CA LEU A 527 -13.47 2.63 8.76
C LEU A 527 -14.90 2.82 8.24
N THR A 528 -15.84 2.68 9.15
CA THR A 528 -17.27 2.90 8.89
C THR A 528 -17.78 4.05 9.76
N HIS A 529 -19.09 4.30 9.73
CA HIS A 529 -19.75 5.37 10.48
C HIS A 529 -19.55 5.29 11.99
N THR A 530 -19.28 4.10 12.55
CA THR A 530 -18.93 3.94 13.97
C THR A 530 -17.61 4.63 14.32
N SER A 531 -16.75 4.84 13.32
CA SER A 531 -15.45 5.49 13.42
C SER A 531 -15.44 6.88 12.77
N ARG A 532 -16.59 7.56 12.68
CA ARG A 532 -16.75 8.90 12.09
C ARG A 532 -15.68 9.90 12.55
N GLN A 533 -15.34 9.90 13.84
CA GLN A 533 -14.32 10.82 14.35
C GLN A 533 -12.93 10.49 13.80
N ARG A 534 -12.55 9.21 13.75
CA ARG A 534 -11.29 8.76 13.12
C ARG A 534 -11.23 9.10 11.63
N ILE A 535 -12.35 8.98 10.91
CA ILE A 535 -12.45 9.39 9.50
C ILE A 535 -12.20 10.90 9.34
N ARG A 536 -12.81 11.73 10.21
CA ARG A 536 -12.54 13.18 10.22
C ARG A 536 -11.07 13.48 10.54
N ASP A 537 -10.49 12.76 11.49
CA ASP A 537 -9.09 12.96 11.90
C ASP A 537 -8.08 12.49 10.83
N LEU A 538 -8.49 11.65 9.86
CA LEU A 538 -7.68 11.32 8.68
C LEU A 538 -7.61 12.46 7.65
N LEU A 539 -8.63 13.33 7.55
CA LEU A 539 -8.69 14.34 6.50
C LEU A 539 -7.47 15.28 6.47
N PRO A 540 -6.97 15.83 7.60
CA PRO A 540 -5.76 16.65 7.60
C PRO A 540 -4.48 15.89 7.24
N GLN A 541 -4.49 14.55 7.36
CA GLN A 541 -3.33 13.68 7.14
C GLN A 541 -3.19 13.26 5.68
N LEU A 542 -4.23 13.49 4.86
CA LEU A 542 -4.19 13.17 3.43
C LEU A 542 -3.12 13.96 2.67
N ASP A 543 -2.57 15.03 3.25
CA ASP A 543 -1.46 15.79 2.68
C ASP A 543 -0.23 14.91 2.40
N ALA A 544 -0.03 13.87 3.22
CA ALA A 544 1.03 12.89 3.06
C ALA A 544 0.95 12.17 1.69
N LEU A 545 -0.25 12.01 1.11
CA LEU A 545 -0.45 11.36 -0.18
C LEU A 545 -0.02 12.22 -1.38
N PHE A 546 0.27 13.52 -1.17
CA PHE A 546 0.76 14.42 -2.21
C PHE A 546 2.27 14.66 -2.17
N ALA A 547 2.97 13.96 -1.26
CA ALA A 547 4.42 14.03 -1.18
C ALA A 547 5.05 13.15 -2.27
N ASP A 548 6.02 13.69 -3.01
CA ASP A 548 6.79 12.90 -3.97
C ASP A 548 7.50 11.73 -3.25
N VAL A 549 7.45 10.54 -3.85
CA VAL A 549 8.06 9.34 -3.28
C VAL A 549 9.36 9.04 -3.99
N SER A 550 10.43 8.88 -3.21
CA SER A 550 11.75 8.50 -3.68
C SER A 550 12.11 7.11 -3.15
N LEU A 551 12.54 6.24 -4.06
CA LEU A 551 13.10 4.93 -3.76
C LEU A 551 14.62 5.00 -3.90
N LYS A 552 15.32 4.86 -2.77
CA LYS A 552 16.75 4.62 -2.73
C LYS A 552 17.00 3.14 -2.96
N ALA A 553 17.69 2.86 -4.04
CA ALA A 553 17.95 1.52 -4.55
C ALA A 553 19.39 1.49 -5.00
N TYR A 554 20.34 1.27 -4.07
CA TYR A 554 21.77 1.42 -4.37
C TYR A 554 22.15 0.70 -5.67
N PRO A 555 22.80 1.39 -6.64
CA PRO A 555 23.39 2.75 -6.59
C PRO A 555 22.52 3.87 -7.22
N PHE A 556 21.20 3.80 -7.09
CA PHE A 556 20.26 4.74 -7.70
C PHE A 556 19.34 5.41 -6.68
N GLU A 557 18.81 6.56 -7.09
CA GLU A 557 17.63 7.18 -6.50
C GLU A 557 16.59 7.40 -7.60
N LEU A 558 15.37 6.90 -7.37
CA LEU A 558 14.29 6.88 -8.35
C LEU A 558 13.05 7.58 -7.79
N LYS A 559 12.34 8.31 -8.64
CA LYS A 559 10.99 8.76 -8.30
C LYS A 559 9.97 7.67 -8.62
N ALA A 560 9.15 7.38 -7.63
CA ALA A 560 8.19 6.30 -7.62
C ALA A 560 6.79 6.87 -7.37
N GLU A 561 5.77 6.24 -7.94
CA GLU A 561 4.37 6.59 -7.71
C GLU A 561 3.59 5.32 -7.31
N PRO A 562 3.64 4.91 -6.01
CA PRO A 562 2.86 3.78 -5.50
C PRO A 562 1.36 4.01 -5.62
N ALA A 563 0.58 2.96 -5.88
CA ALA A 563 -0.88 3.08 -5.96
C ALA A 563 -1.61 2.64 -4.69
N ILE A 564 -2.72 3.34 -4.43
CA ILE A 564 -3.65 3.06 -3.32
C ILE A 564 -5.07 3.10 -3.87
N GLU A 565 -5.87 2.07 -3.57
CA GLU A 565 -7.32 2.11 -3.77
C GLU A 565 -7.98 2.87 -2.62
N ILE A 566 -8.77 3.88 -2.97
CA ILE A 566 -9.44 4.77 -2.03
C ILE A 566 -10.94 4.82 -2.31
N ALA A 567 -11.73 4.75 -1.25
CA ALA A 567 -13.11 5.19 -1.22
C ALA A 567 -13.33 5.99 0.05
N LEU A 568 -13.72 7.26 -0.07
CA LEU A 568 -13.78 8.18 1.06
C LEU A 568 -15.06 9.01 1.09
N GLU A 569 -15.77 8.89 2.19
CA GLU A 569 -16.99 9.62 2.53
C GLU A 569 -16.86 10.12 3.97
N ALA A 570 -17.07 11.42 4.20
CA ALA A 570 -16.94 12.01 5.51
C ALA A 570 -18.12 12.94 5.82
N ALA A 571 -18.84 12.65 6.91
CA ALA A 571 -19.83 13.59 7.44
C ALA A 571 -19.10 14.63 8.28
N VAL A 572 -18.87 15.78 7.68
CA VAL A 572 -18.22 16.95 8.29
C VAL A 572 -19.23 17.78 9.07
N ARG A 573 -20.44 18.00 8.57
CA ARG A 573 -21.52 18.72 9.27
C ARG A 573 -22.29 17.79 10.22
N ASP A 574 -22.66 18.29 11.39
CA ASP A 574 -23.62 17.62 12.29
C ASP A 574 -25.08 17.90 11.86
N SER A 575 -25.35 17.69 10.56
CA SER A 575 -26.67 17.91 9.96
C SER A 575 -27.58 16.70 10.24
N LYS A 576 -28.81 16.96 10.70
CA LYS A 576 -29.85 15.92 10.90
C LYS A 576 -30.41 15.34 9.59
N HIS A 577 -30.04 15.90 8.43
CA HIS A 577 -30.67 15.61 7.13
C HIS A 577 -29.70 15.17 6.02
N ALA A 578 -28.42 14.97 6.33
CA ALA A 578 -27.37 14.58 5.37
C ALA A 578 -27.48 13.11 4.93
N SER A 579 -28.59 12.64 4.36
CA SER A 579 -28.80 11.18 4.19
C SER A 579 -29.62 10.74 2.98
N LYS A 580 -29.90 11.60 2.00
CA LYS A 580 -30.88 11.23 0.97
C LYS A 580 -30.34 10.45 -0.23
N HIS A 581 -29.09 10.60 -0.68
CA HIS A 581 -28.61 9.94 -1.91
C HIS A 581 -27.09 9.64 -1.88
N THR A 582 -26.66 8.37 -1.87
CA THR A 582 -25.23 8.03 -1.75
C THR A 582 -24.72 6.91 -2.65
N LEU A 583 -25.55 5.95 -3.10
CA LEU A 583 -25.07 4.72 -3.72
C LEU A 583 -24.31 4.90 -5.05
N LEU A 584 -24.57 6.00 -5.78
CA LEU A 584 -24.03 6.24 -7.11
C LEU A 584 -23.04 7.41 -7.19
N LYS A 585 -22.78 8.11 -6.08
CA LYS A 585 -21.92 9.31 -6.11
C LYS A 585 -20.44 9.01 -5.98
N THR A 586 -20.07 7.86 -5.40
CA THR A 586 -18.66 7.46 -5.26
C THR A 586 -18.44 6.00 -5.61
N SER A 587 -17.29 5.72 -6.21
CA SER A 587 -16.78 4.38 -6.47
C SER A 587 -15.35 4.31 -5.91
N PRO A 588 -14.88 3.13 -5.48
CA PRO A 588 -13.47 2.94 -5.21
C PRO A 588 -12.63 3.36 -6.42
N ARG A 589 -11.58 4.14 -6.19
CA ARG A 589 -10.65 4.60 -7.22
C ARG A 589 -9.24 4.27 -6.83
N ILE A 590 -8.45 3.86 -7.81
CA ILE A 590 -7.02 3.68 -7.65
C ILE A 590 -6.36 5.00 -8.00
N ILE A 591 -5.61 5.54 -7.05
CA ILE A 591 -4.81 6.74 -7.23
C ILE A 591 -3.33 6.38 -7.16
N THR A 592 -2.49 7.13 -7.86
CA THR A 592 -1.03 7.09 -7.67
C THR A 592 -0.63 8.18 -6.67
N VAL A 593 0.20 7.84 -5.69
CA VAL A 593 0.70 8.76 -4.68
C VAL A 593 1.74 9.68 -5.31
N GLY A 594 1.61 10.99 -5.05
CA GLY A 594 2.51 12.01 -5.57
C GLY A 594 1.84 13.37 -5.70
N SER A 595 2.61 14.39 -6.08
CA SER A 595 2.14 15.78 -6.15
C SER A 595 0.96 16.04 -7.10
N LYS A 596 0.69 15.12 -8.03
CA LYS A 596 -0.45 15.16 -8.97
C LYS A 596 -1.66 14.34 -8.54
N ALA A 597 -1.60 13.66 -7.38
CA ALA A 597 -2.70 12.83 -6.92
C ALA A 597 -3.96 13.67 -6.67
N SER A 598 -5.12 13.07 -6.92
CA SER A 598 -6.44 13.65 -6.63
C SER A 598 -7.31 12.59 -5.97
N ILE A 599 -7.83 12.88 -4.79
CA ILE A 599 -8.62 11.96 -3.99
C ILE A 599 -10.08 12.41 -4.01
N PRO A 600 -11.01 11.62 -4.59
CA PRO A 600 -12.42 11.95 -4.52
C PRO A 600 -12.92 11.81 -3.07
N LEU A 601 -13.51 12.87 -2.54
CA LEU A 601 -14.13 12.90 -1.22
C LEU A 601 -15.60 13.28 -1.36
N LEU A 602 -16.49 12.43 -0.88
CA LEU A 602 -17.90 12.79 -0.68
C LEU A 602 -18.10 13.34 0.72
N THR A 603 -18.66 14.54 0.82
CA THR A 603 -18.90 15.21 2.10
C THR A 603 -20.38 15.37 2.37
N ASP A 604 -20.78 14.97 3.58
CA ASP A 604 -22.16 15.06 4.07
C ASP A 604 -23.20 14.50 3.09
N ASP A 605 -22.84 13.44 2.35
CA ASP A 605 -23.67 12.75 1.36
C ASP A 605 -24.16 13.62 0.18
N ASP A 606 -23.57 14.81 0.02
CA ASP A 606 -24.08 15.84 -0.87
C ASP A 606 -23.02 16.30 -1.86
N VAL A 607 -21.88 16.77 -1.36
CA VAL A 607 -20.87 17.44 -2.19
C VAL A 607 -19.66 16.56 -2.41
N GLN A 608 -19.36 16.29 -3.67
CA GLN A 608 -18.14 15.65 -4.10
C GLN A 608 -17.08 16.72 -4.39
N THR A 609 -15.90 16.55 -3.81
CA THR A 609 -14.73 17.40 -4.08
C THR A 609 -13.50 16.54 -4.28
N ASP A 610 -12.57 17.04 -5.07
CA ASP A 610 -11.28 16.41 -5.30
C ASP A 610 -10.25 17.02 -4.34
N VAL A 611 -9.79 16.22 -3.39
CA VAL A 611 -8.74 16.60 -2.44
C VAL A 611 -7.39 16.44 -3.13
N ASN A 612 -6.68 17.55 -3.27
CA ASN A 612 -5.37 17.61 -3.93
C ASN A 612 -4.44 18.59 -3.20
N LYS A 613 -3.19 18.71 -3.68
CA LYS A 613 -2.18 19.60 -3.09
C LYS A 613 -2.61 21.08 -3.08
N ALA A 614 -3.35 21.53 -4.10
CA ALA A 614 -3.84 22.91 -4.18
C ALA A 614 -4.88 23.19 -3.07
N LEU A 615 -5.80 22.26 -2.82
CA LEU A 615 -6.77 22.38 -1.71
C LEU A 615 -6.05 22.58 -0.37
N PHE A 616 -5.00 21.81 -0.09
CA PHE A 616 -4.22 21.97 1.14
C PHE A 616 -3.51 23.32 1.24
N ALA A 617 -2.97 23.83 0.13
CA ALA A 617 -2.39 25.17 0.07
C ALA A 617 -3.45 26.25 0.38
N ARG A 618 -4.65 26.13 -0.20
CA ARG A 618 -5.79 27.03 0.08
C ARG A 618 -6.27 26.92 1.52
N VAL A 619 -6.31 25.72 2.09
CA VAL A 619 -6.64 25.51 3.51
C VAL A 619 -5.63 26.21 4.41
N ALA A 620 -4.33 26.06 4.16
CA ALA A 620 -3.29 26.71 4.96
C ALA A 620 -3.36 28.25 4.86
N GLU A 621 -3.56 28.76 3.64
CA GLU A 621 -3.71 30.19 3.35
C GLU A 621 -4.94 30.80 4.04
N LEU A 622 -6.13 30.21 3.86
CA LEU A 622 -7.35 30.68 4.50
C LEU A 622 -7.31 30.47 6.02
N THR A 623 -6.62 29.44 6.50
CA THR A 623 -6.39 29.26 7.95
C THR A 623 -5.63 30.45 8.51
N ARG A 624 -4.45 30.77 7.94
CA ARG A 624 -3.66 31.94 8.33
C ARG A 624 -4.48 33.24 8.33
N ILE A 625 -5.30 33.45 7.30
CA ILE A 625 -6.14 34.66 7.18
C ILE A 625 -7.24 34.70 8.26
N THR A 626 -7.78 33.55 8.64
CA THR A 626 -8.95 33.48 9.52
C THR A 626 -8.62 33.15 10.98
N ASP A 627 -7.36 32.93 11.33
CA ASP A 627 -6.94 32.51 12.67
C ASP A 627 -7.19 33.60 13.73
N SER A 628 -7.10 34.88 13.36
CA SER A 628 -7.43 36.00 14.25
C SER A 628 -8.95 36.21 14.43
N LEU A 629 -9.80 35.56 13.61
CA LEU A 629 -11.27 35.69 13.61
C LEU A 629 -11.97 34.78 14.63
N THR A 630 -11.69 35.02 15.91
CA THR A 630 -12.04 34.12 17.02
C THR A 630 -13.43 34.35 17.65
N ARG A 631 -14.19 35.38 17.23
CA ARG A 631 -15.45 35.75 17.91
C ARG A 631 -16.54 34.70 17.70
N ARG A 632 -17.39 34.56 18.72
CA ARG A 632 -18.49 33.58 18.73
C ARG A 632 -19.70 34.09 19.52
N LYS A 633 -20.87 34.00 18.90
CA LYS A 633 -22.19 34.27 19.52
C LYS A 633 -23.11 33.08 19.31
N ARG A 634 -23.47 32.38 20.39
CA ARG A 634 -24.27 31.13 20.32
C ARG A 634 -23.62 30.10 19.37
N LYS A 635 -24.28 29.79 18.25
CA LYS A 635 -23.81 28.88 17.20
C LYS A 635 -23.11 29.59 16.03
N LEU A 636 -23.08 30.92 16.01
CA LEU A 636 -22.41 31.71 14.98
C LEU A 636 -20.94 31.86 15.34
N LYS A 637 -20.06 31.40 14.45
CA LYS A 637 -18.61 31.61 14.53
C LYS A 637 -18.21 32.66 13.49
N GLN A 638 -17.43 33.66 13.90
CA GLN A 638 -17.00 34.75 13.01
C GLN A 638 -16.31 34.22 11.76
N LYS A 639 -15.32 33.33 11.92
CA LYS A 639 -14.61 32.66 10.83
C LYS A 639 -15.54 32.00 9.79
N GLU A 640 -16.56 31.26 10.22
CA GLU A 640 -17.51 30.59 9.32
C GLU A 640 -18.41 31.60 8.58
N LEU A 641 -18.77 32.70 9.24
CA LEU A 641 -19.53 33.79 8.62
C LEU A 641 -18.68 34.56 7.61
N TRP A 642 -17.43 34.88 7.96
CA TRP A 642 -16.49 35.57 7.09
C TRP A 642 -16.29 34.80 5.77
N LEU A 643 -16.05 33.49 5.84
CA LEU A 643 -15.90 32.63 4.65
C LEU A 643 -17.16 32.65 3.76
N LYS A 644 -18.35 32.68 4.36
CA LYS A 644 -19.61 32.78 3.61
C LYS A 644 -19.77 34.12 2.94
N LEU A 645 -19.47 35.21 3.65
CA LEU A 645 -19.58 36.58 3.12
C LEU A 645 -18.65 36.79 1.93
N VAL A 646 -17.39 36.35 2.03
CA VAL A 646 -16.44 36.42 0.92
C VAL A 646 -16.89 35.56 -0.26
N LEU A 647 -17.38 34.33 -0.01
CA LEU A 647 -17.94 33.48 -1.07
C LEU A 647 -19.15 34.12 -1.77
N THR A 648 -19.93 34.95 -1.08
CA THR A 648 -21.07 35.68 -1.65
C THR A 648 -20.71 37.04 -2.26
N GLY A 649 -19.42 37.41 -2.29
CA GLY A 649 -18.91 38.59 -2.99
C GLY A 649 -18.52 39.78 -2.11
N SER A 650 -18.56 39.66 -0.78
CA SER A 650 -18.01 40.71 0.10
C SER A 650 -16.48 40.69 0.07
N ASP A 651 -15.84 41.86 0.07
CA ASP A 651 -14.39 41.90 0.20
C ASP A 651 -13.92 41.47 1.60
N PRO A 652 -12.68 40.96 1.76
CA PRO A 652 -12.15 40.44 3.01
C PRO A 652 -12.31 41.37 4.22
N VAL A 653 -12.15 42.67 4.05
CA VAL A 653 -12.13 43.65 5.16
C VAL A 653 -13.56 43.96 5.60
N THR A 654 -14.46 44.22 4.64
CA THR A 654 -15.89 44.39 4.91
C THR A 654 -16.48 43.12 5.54
N ALA A 655 -16.08 41.94 5.05
CA ALA A 655 -16.51 40.68 5.63
C ALA A 655 -16.06 40.51 7.10
N VAL A 656 -14.91 41.06 7.52
CA VAL A 656 -14.50 41.06 8.94
C VAL A 656 -15.43 41.93 9.76
N LEU A 657 -15.74 43.13 9.28
CA LEU A 657 -16.65 44.06 9.97
C LEU A 657 -18.03 43.42 10.20
N GLU A 658 -18.65 42.92 9.14
CA GLU A 658 -19.99 42.32 9.17
C GLU A 658 -20.03 41.04 10.02
N SER A 659 -19.04 40.15 9.84
CA SER A 659 -18.95 38.92 10.65
C SER A 659 -18.68 39.23 12.12
N ALA A 660 -17.89 40.27 12.43
CA ALA A 660 -17.63 40.71 13.79
C ALA A 660 -18.89 41.28 14.44
N GLN A 661 -19.66 42.13 13.75
CA GLN A 661 -20.94 42.64 14.25
C GLN A 661 -21.90 41.49 14.59
N ALA A 662 -22.02 40.50 13.70
CA ALA A 662 -22.91 39.36 13.90
C ALA A 662 -22.46 38.42 15.03
N ALA A 663 -21.15 38.17 15.15
CA ALA A 663 -20.58 37.17 16.06
C ALA A 663 -20.17 37.72 17.43
N THR A 664 -20.30 39.02 17.69
CA THR A 664 -19.97 39.64 18.99
C THR A 664 -21.14 39.51 19.97
N ASP A 665 -20.85 39.02 21.19
CA ASP A 665 -21.80 38.99 22.29
C ASP A 665 -21.75 40.33 23.04
N THR A 666 -22.77 41.16 22.85
CA THR A 666 -22.88 42.49 23.46
C THR A 666 -22.86 42.46 24.99
N LYS A 667 -23.22 41.32 25.61
CA LYS A 667 -23.14 41.13 27.06
C LYS A 667 -21.72 41.01 27.61
N LYS A 668 -20.74 40.72 26.74
CA LYS A 668 -19.32 40.52 27.09
C LYS A 668 -18.44 41.71 26.73
N LEU A 669 -19.03 42.78 26.19
CA LEU A 669 -18.28 43.98 25.83
C LEU A 669 -17.90 44.79 27.09
N PRO A 670 -16.71 45.41 27.12
CA PRO A 670 -16.35 46.36 28.16
C PRO A 670 -17.36 47.51 28.27
N LYS A 671 -17.59 48.02 29.49
CA LYS A 671 -18.48 49.18 29.70
C LYS A 671 -17.96 50.38 28.88
N GLY A 672 -18.83 50.93 28.02
CA GLY A 672 -18.52 52.07 27.15
C GLY A 672 -18.08 51.71 25.72
N LEU A 673 -17.88 50.43 25.40
CA LEU A 673 -17.55 50.00 24.04
C LEU A 673 -18.83 49.63 23.26
N SER A 674 -19.08 50.30 22.13
CA SER A 674 -20.20 49.96 21.24
C SER A 674 -19.91 48.71 20.42
N LEU A 675 -20.97 48.05 19.91
CA LEU A 675 -20.83 46.92 18.99
C LEU A 675 -20.06 47.31 17.73
N ASP A 676 -20.37 48.49 17.17
CA ASP A 676 -19.74 48.99 15.94
C ASP A 676 -18.27 49.32 16.17
N SER A 677 -17.94 49.98 17.30
CA SER A 677 -16.55 50.22 17.67
C SER A 677 -15.79 48.90 17.85
N ALA A 678 -16.40 47.89 18.48
CA ALA A 678 -15.76 46.59 18.62
C ALA A 678 -15.54 45.90 17.28
N ALA A 679 -16.48 45.99 16.33
CA ALA A 679 -16.36 45.40 15.00
C ALA A 679 -15.35 46.14 14.12
N PHE A 680 -15.36 47.48 14.16
CA PHE A 680 -14.40 48.33 13.47
C PHE A 680 -12.97 48.05 13.93
N ASN A 681 -12.73 47.98 15.24
CA ASN A 681 -11.44 47.58 15.80
C ASN A 681 -11.00 46.16 15.36
N ALA A 682 -11.94 45.29 14.99
CA ALA A 682 -11.61 43.98 14.43
C ALA A 682 -11.11 44.08 12.99
N ALA A 683 -11.81 44.88 12.18
CA ALA A 683 -11.44 45.13 10.79
C ALA A 683 -10.13 45.91 10.68
N GLU A 684 -9.90 46.89 11.57
CA GLU A 684 -8.63 47.64 11.68
C GLU A 684 -7.46 46.71 12.02
N LYS A 685 -7.61 45.84 13.04
CA LYS A 685 -6.58 44.85 13.37
C LYS A 685 -6.29 43.88 12.23
N PHE A 686 -7.34 43.43 11.53
CA PHE A 686 -7.19 42.57 10.37
C PHE A 686 -6.47 43.31 9.23
N TRP A 687 -6.80 44.58 9.00
CA TRP A 687 -6.12 45.43 8.04
C TRP A 687 -4.63 45.53 8.37
N ASP A 688 -4.28 45.90 9.61
CA ASP A 688 -2.89 46.04 10.06
C ASP A 688 -2.09 44.73 9.96
N GLU A 689 -2.74 43.58 10.14
CA GLU A 689 -2.11 42.25 10.07
C GLU A 689 -1.70 41.85 8.65
N PHE A 690 -2.52 42.17 7.64
CA PHE A 690 -2.31 41.70 6.26
C PHE A 690 -1.91 42.79 5.27
N ILE A 691 -2.15 44.05 5.61
CA ILE A 691 -1.92 45.22 4.76
C ILE A 691 -0.97 46.14 5.55
N THR A 692 0.33 45.99 5.29
CA THR A 692 1.38 46.72 6.01
C THR A 692 1.32 48.23 5.77
N GLN A 693 1.94 48.98 6.69
CA GLN A 693 2.11 50.44 6.59
C GLN A 693 3.19 50.80 5.56
N GLY A 694 2.82 50.76 4.28
CA GLY A 694 3.56 51.34 3.16
C GLY A 694 2.95 52.67 2.71
N ASN A 695 3.31 53.16 1.52
CA ASN A 695 2.55 54.23 0.89
C ASN A 695 1.17 53.72 0.42
N ILE A 696 0.22 54.62 0.14
CA ILE A 696 -1.16 54.27 -0.23
C ILE A 696 -1.23 53.27 -1.39
N ALA A 697 -0.35 53.38 -2.38
CA ALA A 697 -0.32 52.48 -3.52
C ALA A 697 0.08 51.05 -3.13
N GLN A 698 1.09 50.91 -2.26
CA GLN A 698 1.53 49.61 -1.75
C GLN A 698 0.46 48.93 -0.88
N SER A 699 -0.22 49.69 -0.01
CA SER A 699 -1.34 49.15 0.78
C SER A 699 -2.52 48.72 -0.11
N TRP A 700 -2.79 49.46 -1.20
CA TRP A 700 -3.83 49.09 -2.16
C TRP A 700 -3.49 47.80 -2.92
N GLU A 701 -2.24 47.65 -3.38
CA GLU A 701 -1.78 46.42 -4.06
C GLU A 701 -1.86 45.19 -3.15
N GLN A 702 -1.50 45.35 -1.87
CA GLN A 702 -1.62 44.27 -0.87
C GLN A 702 -3.09 43.89 -0.61
N TYR A 703 -3.98 44.88 -0.55
CA TYR A 703 -5.42 44.64 -0.43
C TYR A 703 -5.98 43.89 -1.66
N GLU A 704 -5.65 44.34 -2.87
CA GLU A 704 -6.09 43.66 -4.10
C GLU A 704 -5.56 42.22 -4.17
N GLN A 705 -4.31 42.01 -3.77
CA GLN A 705 -3.73 40.67 -3.69
C GLN A 705 -4.48 39.79 -2.68
N LEU A 706 -4.78 40.30 -1.48
CA LEU A 706 -5.55 39.57 -0.46
C LEU A 706 -6.96 39.23 -0.96
N ASN A 707 -7.66 40.20 -1.56
CA ASN A 707 -9.00 40.02 -2.11
C ASN A 707 -9.00 38.97 -3.23
N LYS A 708 -8.12 39.12 -4.23
CA LYS A 708 -7.98 38.17 -5.33
C LYS A 708 -7.65 36.77 -4.84
N THR A 709 -6.74 36.66 -3.87
CA THR A 709 -6.28 35.37 -3.33
C THR A 709 -7.40 34.64 -2.61
N THR A 710 -8.14 35.34 -1.74
CA THR A 710 -9.25 34.76 -0.96
C THR A 710 -10.44 34.41 -1.84
N ALA A 711 -10.81 35.28 -2.79
CA ALA A 711 -11.88 35.02 -3.76
C ALA A 711 -11.51 33.81 -4.65
N SER A 712 -10.31 33.80 -5.23
CA SER A 712 -9.86 32.69 -6.08
C SER A 712 -9.86 31.35 -5.34
N ALA A 713 -9.44 31.32 -4.07
CA ALA A 713 -9.45 30.10 -3.26
C ALA A 713 -10.88 29.55 -3.05
N LEU A 714 -11.85 30.44 -2.78
CA LEU A 714 -13.24 30.09 -2.55
C LEU A 714 -14.01 29.79 -3.85
N GLU A 715 -13.63 30.39 -4.97
CA GLU A 715 -14.14 30.05 -6.30
C GLU A 715 -13.63 28.69 -6.77
N GLU A 716 -12.32 28.43 -6.60
CA GLU A 716 -11.67 27.16 -6.94
C GLU A 716 -12.22 26.01 -6.09
N PHE A 717 -12.44 26.25 -4.79
CA PHE A 717 -13.00 25.28 -3.86
C PHE A 717 -14.14 25.87 -3.02
N PRO A 718 -15.38 25.94 -3.57
CA PRO A 718 -16.55 26.49 -2.86
C PRO A 718 -16.93 25.72 -1.59
N ILE A 719 -16.33 24.55 -1.38
CA ILE A 719 -16.53 23.69 -0.22
C ILE A 719 -15.69 24.08 1.00
N LEU A 720 -14.67 24.93 0.83
CA LEU A 720 -13.78 25.36 1.91
C LEU A 720 -14.50 25.93 3.15
N PRO A 721 -15.61 26.68 3.05
CA PRO A 721 -16.38 27.10 4.24
C PRO A 721 -16.87 25.95 5.12
N ILE A 722 -16.98 24.73 4.58
CA ILE A 722 -17.33 23.51 5.32
C ILE A 722 -16.08 22.79 5.79
N LEU A 723 -15.09 22.64 4.91
CA LEU A 723 -13.97 21.73 5.11
C LEU A 723 -12.79 22.34 5.84
N LEU A 724 -12.71 23.67 5.96
CA LEU A 724 -11.55 24.34 6.52
C LEU A 724 -11.16 23.78 7.90
N GLN A 725 -12.11 23.65 8.82
CA GLN A 725 -11.85 23.06 10.16
C GLN A 725 -11.50 21.57 10.10
N ALA A 726 -12.05 20.83 9.14
CA ALA A 726 -11.84 19.39 9.01
C ALA A 726 -10.46 19.04 8.44
N PHE A 727 -9.84 19.94 7.68
CA PHE A 727 -8.51 19.78 7.08
C PHE A 727 -7.39 20.49 7.86
N GLN A 728 -7.73 21.25 8.90
CA GLN A 728 -6.75 21.85 9.79
C GLN A 728 -6.05 20.77 10.63
N LYS A 729 -4.71 20.76 10.60
CA LYS A 729 -3.94 19.92 11.52
C LYS A 729 -4.16 20.42 12.94
N LYS A 730 -4.64 19.54 13.82
CA LYS A 730 -4.72 19.84 15.25
C LYS A 730 -3.29 19.95 15.77
N GLU A 731 -2.94 21.09 16.37
CA GLU A 731 -1.70 21.17 17.15
C GLU A 731 -1.77 20.12 18.26
N THR A 732 -0.89 19.12 18.21
CA THR A 732 -0.60 18.29 19.38
C THR A 732 -0.11 19.24 20.45
N LYS A 733 -0.97 19.52 21.44
CA LYS A 733 -0.53 20.18 22.68
C LYS A 733 0.65 19.38 23.20
N GLY A 734 1.85 19.91 23.01
CA GLY A 734 3.03 19.39 23.66
C GLY A 734 2.78 19.39 25.16
N GLU A 735 3.22 18.33 25.82
CA GLU A 735 3.40 18.28 27.26
C GLU A 735 4.38 19.38 27.66
N THR A 736 3.90 20.61 27.78
CA THR A 736 4.50 21.57 28.70
C THR A 736 4.05 21.16 30.08
N ASN A 737 4.85 20.30 30.71
CA ASN A 737 4.98 20.28 32.17
C ASN A 737 5.40 21.69 32.62
N GLU A 738 4.44 22.60 32.73
CA GLU A 738 4.57 23.74 33.61
C GLU A 738 4.12 23.27 34.99
N SER A 739 5.10 22.78 35.74
CA SER A 739 5.06 22.77 37.20
C SER A 739 4.71 24.18 37.69
N THR A 740 3.47 24.37 38.15
CA THR A 740 3.09 25.49 39.02
C THR A 740 2.04 25.03 40.05
N ASN A 741 2.52 24.19 40.97
CA ASN A 741 2.43 24.28 42.45
C ASN A 741 2.43 22.90 43.09
#